data_AF-I1KCH7-F1
#
_entry.id   AF-I1KCH7-F1
#
_cell.length_a   1.000
_cell.length_b   1.000
_cell.length_c   1.000
_cell.angle_alpha   90.00
_cell.angle_beta   90.00
_cell.angle_gamma   90.00
#
_symmetry.space_group_name_H-M   'P 1'
#
loop_
_entity.id
_entity.type
_entity.pdbx_description
1 polymer ?
#
loop_
_entity_poly.entity_id
_entity_poly.type
_entity_poly.pdbx_seq_one_letter_code
_entity_poly.pdbx_strand_id
1 'polypeptide(L)'
;MADKINNSCEHQRRPLSFPAVRPCVSTSPSTLLASLITLAQNICNFHSNSFVFHRRNVRETTRQIAILLVLFQELHDRGSIIPHSIRLCFSDLHVTFQKIHFLMQDCSRESARLWMLTKSQFIATQFRVLVREVAIVLDAIPVCCIDINNEIKELVELVTKQANRGNLQLDRNDENEAKRLRFLLAQLERGIEPDVDVVKSVLNYLEIKSWTSCNKEIKFLEDELDFNEEEVSLLNSLIGFLCYSRVVIFETIDYQSSGMKQIEAKCSMEMLSCVVPEDFRCPISLEIMTDPVTISSGQTYNRASIQKWFNSGNLICPKTREKLASTELVPNTALKKLIQKFCSENGVIVVNPIDHNQTVTKTSDAGSPAAAHAMQFLSWFLSRRLVFGTEEQKTKAAYEIRLLAKSSVFNRACLVEMGTVPPLLDLLAADDRNLQESAISALMKLSKHTSGQKLIIESRGLAPILKVLKRGLSLEARHVAAAVIFYLSSSKEYRKLIGENPDVIPALVEMVKEETTFGKNNSVVAIFGLLLRRKNHAIVLSAGAVPVLVNTLASSGNANLVTDSLAVLVALAESVEGAYALLRAEALPLVAKILQSATSRSGKEYCASILLALCVNVGAEVTGVLAKEASVMPSLYSLLTDGTPHAAKKARALINVILEFSDKRFSGTVGSSVSRQRLVNLN
;
A
#
# COMPACT_ATOMS: atom_id res chain seq x y z
N MET A 1 25.19 22.62 7.37
CA MET A 1 24.42 22.07 6.23
C MET A 1 25.07 20.82 5.61
N ALA A 2 26.38 20.60 5.76
CA ALA A 2 27.08 19.41 5.27
C ALA A 2 26.82 18.12 6.09
N ASP A 3 26.56 18.21 7.40
CA ASP A 3 26.39 17.02 8.25
C ASP A 3 25.02 16.33 8.14
N LYS A 4 24.06 16.89 7.39
CA LYS A 4 22.75 16.26 7.14
C LYS A 4 22.67 15.46 5.84
N ILE A 5 23.72 15.46 5.02
CA ILE A 5 23.73 14.80 3.70
C ILE A 5 24.30 13.36 3.77
N ASN A 6 25.13 13.05 4.78
CA ASN A 6 25.76 11.72 4.87
C ASN A 6 24.83 10.59 5.35
N ASN A 7 23.72 10.87 6.04
CA ASN A 7 22.78 9.83 6.50
C ASN A 7 21.65 9.53 5.50
N SER A 8 21.49 10.32 4.42
CA SER A 8 20.43 10.09 3.44
C SER A 8 20.79 9.12 2.31
N CYS A 9 22.08 8.79 2.12
CA CYS A 9 22.52 7.85 1.07
C CYS A 9 22.61 6.38 1.54
N GLU A 10 22.68 6.11 2.85
CA GLU A 10 22.80 4.75 3.37
C GLU A 10 21.59 3.85 3.06
N HIS A 11 20.43 4.45 2.73
CA HIS A 11 19.20 3.72 2.44
C HIS A 11 18.88 3.51 0.94
N GLN A 12 19.74 3.96 0.02
CA GLN A 12 19.48 3.82 -1.42
C GLN A 12 20.30 2.73 -2.12
N ARG A 13 21.37 2.22 -1.49
CA ARG A 13 22.19 1.17 -2.12
C ARG A 13 21.50 -0.19 -1.99
N ARG A 14 21.33 -0.88 -3.12
CA ARG A 14 20.86 -2.27 -3.13
C ARG A 14 21.86 -3.20 -2.43
N PRO A 15 21.39 -4.13 -1.58
CA PRO A 15 22.24 -5.14 -0.96
C PRO A 15 23.04 -5.92 -2.01
N LEU A 16 24.31 -6.22 -1.71
CA LEU A 16 25.23 -6.94 -2.58
C LEU A 16 25.50 -6.28 -3.95
N SER A 17 25.12 -5.01 -4.11
CA SER A 17 25.60 -4.14 -5.18
C SER A 17 26.76 -3.30 -4.68
N PHE A 18 27.86 -3.25 -5.45
CA PHE A 18 29.10 -2.57 -5.07
C PHE A 18 29.42 -1.41 -6.03
N PRO A 19 28.64 -0.31 -6.02
CA PRO A 19 28.81 0.82 -6.93
C PRO A 19 30.03 1.68 -6.54
N ALA A 20 31.23 1.11 -6.67
CA ALA A 20 32.49 1.77 -6.36
C ALA A 20 32.85 2.81 -7.43
N VAL A 21 33.35 3.96 -6.98
CA VAL A 21 33.71 5.08 -7.87
C VAL A 21 35.22 5.12 -8.05
N ARG A 22 35.70 5.09 -9.29
CA ARG A 22 37.13 5.22 -9.58
C ARG A 22 37.57 6.69 -9.42
N PRO A 23 38.62 6.98 -8.63
CA PRO A 23 39.17 8.33 -8.54
C PRO A 23 39.57 8.88 -9.91
N CYS A 24 39.35 10.17 -10.12
CA CYS A 24 39.69 10.82 -11.39
C CYS A 24 41.21 10.87 -11.60
N VAL A 25 41.64 10.84 -12.86
CA VAL A 25 43.06 10.98 -13.26
C VAL A 25 43.64 12.35 -12.85
N SER A 26 42.83 13.31 -12.42
CA SER A 26 43.27 14.60 -11.86
C SER A 26 43.34 14.64 -10.32
N THR A 27 42.87 13.61 -9.59
CA THR A 27 42.87 13.59 -8.11
C THR A 27 44.30 13.60 -7.54
N SER A 28 44.66 14.59 -6.72
CA SER A 28 46.03 14.67 -6.20
C SER A 28 46.43 13.40 -5.42
N PRO A 29 47.70 12.96 -5.48
CA PRO A 29 48.14 11.76 -4.77
C PRO A 29 47.92 11.83 -3.26
N SER A 30 48.08 13.00 -2.64
CA SER A 30 47.78 13.24 -1.23
C SER A 30 46.31 13.04 -0.89
N THR A 31 45.40 13.54 -1.74
CA THR A 31 43.95 13.34 -1.56
C THR A 31 43.56 11.87 -1.69
N LEU A 32 44.14 11.18 -2.69
CA LEU A 32 43.88 9.75 -2.90
C LEU A 32 44.38 8.92 -1.72
N LEU A 33 45.59 9.20 -1.23
CA LEU A 33 46.16 8.52 -0.07
C LEU A 33 45.35 8.77 1.21
N ALA A 34 44.96 10.02 1.48
CA ALA A 34 44.09 10.36 2.60
C ALA A 34 42.74 9.61 2.51
N SER A 35 42.15 9.52 1.33
CA SER A 35 40.91 8.77 1.12
C SER A 35 41.07 7.27 1.32
N LEU A 36 42.19 6.68 0.89
CA LEU A 36 42.55 5.28 1.15
C LEU A 36 42.69 5.00 2.65
N ILE A 37 43.35 5.89 3.40
CA ILE A 37 43.46 5.81 4.86
C ILE A 37 42.07 5.78 5.50
N THR A 38 41.19 6.71 5.12
CA THR A 38 39.81 6.77 5.66
C THR A 38 39.03 5.50 5.33
N LEU A 39 39.10 5.00 4.09
CA LEU A 39 38.42 3.75 3.71
C LEU A 39 38.97 2.54 4.48
N ALA A 40 40.29 2.44 4.63
CA ALA A 40 40.92 1.36 5.38
C ALA A 40 40.54 1.41 6.87
N GLN A 41 40.48 2.60 7.48
CA GLN A 41 39.99 2.81 8.84
C GLN A 41 38.52 2.39 8.98
N ASN A 42 37.65 2.80 8.06
CA ASN A 42 36.24 2.40 8.08
C ASN A 42 36.08 0.88 7.99
N ILE A 43 36.88 0.21 7.15
CA ILE A 43 36.90 -1.25 7.06
C ILE A 43 37.41 -1.88 8.35
N CYS A 44 38.43 -1.31 8.99
CA CYS A 44 38.97 -1.80 10.25
C CYS A 44 38.04 -1.57 11.45
N ASN A 45 37.14 -0.59 11.38
CA ASN A 45 36.16 -0.29 12.44
C ASN A 45 35.04 -1.33 12.54
N PHE A 46 34.87 -2.19 11.53
CA PHE A 46 33.99 -3.35 11.62
C PHE A 46 34.55 -4.37 12.62
N HIS A 47 33.87 -4.52 13.75
CA HIS A 47 34.27 -5.47 14.78
C HIS A 47 33.88 -6.88 14.36
N SER A 48 34.80 -7.84 14.28
CA SER A 48 34.48 -9.21 13.81
C SER A 48 33.34 -9.91 14.59
N ASN A 49 33.11 -9.52 15.85
CA ASN A 49 32.02 -10.02 16.69
C ASN A 49 30.63 -9.46 16.32
N SER A 50 30.56 -8.37 15.54
CA SER A 50 29.28 -7.82 15.06
C SER A 50 28.71 -8.59 13.87
N PHE A 51 29.47 -9.53 13.30
CA PHE A 51 29.06 -10.33 12.15
C PHE A 51 28.52 -11.67 12.62
N VAL A 52 27.36 -12.06 12.10
CA VAL A 52 26.80 -13.40 12.30
C VAL A 52 27.47 -14.40 11.36
N PHE A 53 27.70 -14.00 10.11
CA PHE A 53 28.26 -14.85 9.04
C PHE A 53 29.69 -14.46 8.69
N HIS A 54 30.41 -15.36 8.02
CA HIS A 54 31.70 -15.07 7.40
C HIS A 54 32.74 -14.47 8.34
N ARG A 55 32.65 -14.73 9.65
CA ARG A 55 33.55 -14.17 10.68
C ARG A 55 35.01 -14.40 10.34
N ARG A 56 35.34 -15.57 9.78
CA ARG A 56 36.72 -15.89 9.36
C ARG A 56 37.17 -14.99 8.21
N ASN A 57 36.34 -14.83 7.18
CA ASN A 57 36.67 -14.02 6.01
C ASN A 57 36.79 -12.55 6.39
N VAL A 58 35.84 -12.02 7.16
CA VAL A 58 35.87 -10.67 7.71
C VAL A 58 37.15 -10.44 8.51
N ARG A 59 37.47 -11.31 9.47
CA ARG A 59 38.69 -11.18 10.29
C ARG A 59 39.96 -11.16 9.45
N GLU A 60 40.05 -12.05 8.45
CA GLU A 60 41.23 -12.14 7.60
C GLU A 60 41.36 -10.93 6.68
N THR A 61 40.28 -10.47 6.05
CA THR A 61 40.26 -9.26 5.22
C THR A 61 40.57 -8.00 6.04
N THR A 62 39.96 -7.83 7.21
CA THR A 62 40.24 -6.73 8.14
C THR A 62 41.71 -6.73 8.55
N ARG A 63 42.28 -7.90 8.89
CA ARG A 63 43.70 -8.02 9.26
C ARG A 63 44.62 -7.60 8.11
N GLN A 64 44.33 -8.01 6.88
CA GLN A 64 45.12 -7.62 5.70
C GLN A 64 45.04 -6.11 5.44
N ILE A 65 43.85 -5.52 5.54
CA ILE A 65 43.65 -4.08 5.34
C ILE A 65 44.28 -3.26 6.47
N ALA A 66 44.28 -3.75 7.71
CA ALA A 66 44.96 -3.09 8.82
C ALA A 66 46.47 -2.98 8.59
N ILE A 67 47.09 -3.99 7.97
CA ILE A 67 48.51 -3.93 7.60
C ILE A 67 48.74 -2.87 6.49
N LEU A 68 47.85 -2.82 5.49
CA LEU A 68 47.94 -1.81 4.43
C LEU A 68 47.67 -0.39 4.95
N LEU A 69 46.84 -0.24 5.98
CA LEU A 69 46.61 1.04 6.65
C LEU A 69 47.93 1.60 7.23
N VAL A 70 48.75 0.75 7.87
CA VAL A 70 50.08 1.15 8.38
C VAL A 70 50.98 1.65 7.23
N LEU A 71 50.98 0.96 6.09
CA LEU A 71 51.71 1.41 4.89
C LEU A 71 51.23 2.80 4.44
N PHE A 72 49.92 3.01 4.35
CA PHE A 72 49.37 4.29 3.87
C PHE A 72 49.66 5.44 4.83
N GLN A 73 49.62 5.20 6.14
CA GLN A 73 49.96 6.18 7.17
C GLN A 73 51.44 6.58 7.09
N GLU A 74 52.36 5.61 6.96
CA GLU A 74 53.79 5.90 6.80
C GLU A 74 54.05 6.77 5.55
N LEU A 75 53.41 6.44 4.42
CA LEU A 75 53.54 7.21 3.18
C LEU A 75 52.99 8.64 3.31
N HIS A 76 51.91 8.80 4.09
CA HIS A 76 51.29 10.09 4.33
C HIS A 76 52.20 10.96 5.22
N ASP A 77 52.76 10.39 6.28
CA ASP A 77 53.59 11.10 7.25
C ASP A 77 54.95 11.52 6.70
N ARG A 78 55.55 10.71 5.81
CA ARG A 78 56.81 11.06 5.13
C ARG A 78 56.66 12.11 4.02
N GLY A 79 55.44 12.38 3.56
CA GLY A 79 55.21 13.24 2.40
C GLY A 79 55.89 12.73 1.12
N SER A 80 56.07 11.41 0.97
CA SER A 80 56.81 10.81 -0.14
C SER A 80 56.19 11.18 -1.49
N ILE A 81 57.03 11.53 -2.47
CA ILE A 81 56.58 11.79 -3.84
C ILE A 81 56.10 10.46 -4.44
N ILE A 82 54.79 10.30 -4.64
CA ILE A 82 54.18 9.08 -5.19
C ILE A 82 54.34 9.07 -6.73
N PRO A 83 55.11 8.13 -7.31
CA PRO A 83 55.24 7.98 -8.76
C PRO A 83 53.91 7.67 -9.45
N HIS A 84 53.80 8.00 -10.74
CA HIS A 84 52.57 7.81 -11.51
C HIS A 84 52.07 6.35 -11.53
N SER A 85 52.99 5.38 -11.59
CA SER A 85 52.66 3.94 -11.54
C SER A 85 51.99 3.54 -10.22
N ILE A 86 52.47 4.07 -9.09
CA ILE A 86 51.90 3.82 -7.76
C ILE A 86 50.54 4.50 -7.62
N ARG A 87 50.36 5.69 -8.23
CA ARG A 87 49.08 6.39 -8.25
C ARG A 87 47.96 5.57 -8.92
N LEU A 88 48.25 4.90 -10.03
CA LEU A 88 47.28 4.01 -10.67
C LEU A 88 46.91 2.84 -9.77
N CYS A 89 47.91 2.21 -9.14
CA CYS A 89 47.69 1.13 -8.16
C CYS A 89 46.82 1.61 -6.98
N PHE A 90 47.06 2.83 -6.47
CA PHE A 90 46.27 3.40 -5.38
C PHE A 90 44.81 3.67 -5.79
N SER A 91 44.57 4.09 -7.03
CA SER A 91 43.20 4.25 -7.55
C SER A 91 42.47 2.91 -7.63
N ASP A 92 43.18 1.82 -7.96
CA ASP A 92 42.60 0.48 -8.06
C ASP A 92 42.35 -0.15 -6.68
N LEU A 93 43.28 0.05 -5.74
CA LEU A 93 43.07 -0.27 -4.32
C LEU A 93 41.87 0.50 -3.76
N HIS A 94 41.72 1.77 -4.13
CA HIS A 94 40.62 2.61 -3.65
C HIS A 94 39.25 2.07 -4.07
N VAL A 95 39.11 1.70 -5.34
CA VAL A 95 37.90 1.02 -5.85
C VAL A 95 37.67 -0.31 -5.13
N THR A 96 38.71 -1.11 -4.96
CA THR A 96 38.61 -2.43 -4.31
C THR A 96 38.20 -2.29 -2.84
N PHE A 97 38.75 -1.31 -2.13
CA PHE A 97 38.43 -1.03 -0.72
C PHE A 97 36.99 -0.54 -0.57
N GLN A 98 36.49 0.30 -1.48
CA GLN A 98 35.07 0.67 -1.49
C GLN A 98 34.17 -0.57 -1.62
N LYS A 99 34.48 -1.50 -2.55
CA LYS A 99 33.71 -2.74 -2.70
C LYS A 99 33.77 -3.62 -1.45
N ILE A 100 34.94 -3.76 -0.83
CA ILE A 100 35.10 -4.50 0.44
C ILE A 100 34.26 -3.87 1.54
N HIS A 101 34.31 -2.53 1.66
CA HIS A 101 33.51 -1.79 2.62
C HIS A 101 32.00 -2.04 2.42
N PHE A 102 31.50 -1.93 1.19
CA PHE A 102 30.09 -2.21 0.88
C PHE A 102 29.68 -3.66 1.20
N LEU A 103 30.55 -4.63 0.91
CA LEU A 103 30.33 -6.04 1.23
C LEU A 103 30.24 -6.27 2.75
N MET A 104 31.14 -5.64 3.52
CA MET A 104 31.13 -5.73 4.98
C MET A 104 29.92 -5.02 5.59
N GLN A 105 29.50 -3.90 5.02
CA GLN A 105 28.26 -3.21 5.42
C GLN A 105 27.02 -4.10 5.19
N ASP A 106 26.95 -4.83 4.07
CA ASP A 106 25.86 -5.77 3.80
C ASP A 106 25.87 -6.96 4.76
N CYS A 107 27.04 -7.55 5.01
CA CYS A 107 27.18 -8.71 5.90
C CYS A 107 26.90 -8.38 7.37
N SER A 108 27.01 -7.12 7.78
CA SER A 108 26.73 -6.65 9.15
C SER A 108 25.29 -6.14 9.33
N ARG A 109 24.48 -6.08 8.26
CA ARG A 109 23.11 -5.56 8.32
C ARG A 109 22.20 -6.47 9.16
N GLU A 110 21.74 -5.94 10.30
CA GLU A 110 20.90 -6.68 11.26
C GLU A 110 19.54 -7.15 10.72
N SER A 111 19.02 -6.52 9.66
CA SER A 111 17.69 -6.79 9.10
C SER A 111 17.71 -7.64 7.83
N ALA A 112 18.87 -8.16 7.42
CA ALA A 112 19.05 -8.89 6.16
C ALA A 112 19.75 -10.24 6.37
N ARG A 113 19.79 -10.73 7.61
CA ARG A 113 20.61 -11.89 7.99
C ARG A 113 20.16 -13.17 7.30
N LEU A 114 18.84 -13.38 7.16
CA LEU A 114 18.33 -14.55 6.42
C LEU A 114 18.71 -14.47 4.93
N TRP A 115 18.64 -13.28 4.34
CA TRP A 115 19.06 -13.03 2.96
C TRP A 115 20.57 -13.23 2.75
N MET A 116 21.40 -12.75 3.68
CA MET A 116 22.85 -12.99 3.63
C MET A 116 23.17 -14.49 3.73
N LEU A 117 22.41 -15.26 4.51
CA LEU A 117 22.59 -16.72 4.62
C LEU A 117 22.27 -17.45 3.30
N THR A 118 21.24 -17.02 2.55
CA THR A 118 20.96 -17.62 1.23
C THR A 118 22.03 -17.28 0.21
N LYS A 119 22.71 -16.13 0.37
CA LYS A 119 23.77 -15.63 -0.49
C LYS A 119 25.19 -15.97 -0.03
N SER A 120 25.37 -16.80 1.01
CA SER A 120 26.70 -17.00 1.63
C SER A 120 27.78 -17.51 0.66
N GLN A 121 27.42 -18.36 -0.31
CA GLN A 121 28.39 -18.82 -1.31
C GLN A 121 28.86 -17.68 -2.23
N PHE A 122 27.94 -16.80 -2.63
CA PHE A 122 28.26 -15.61 -3.42
C PHE A 122 29.13 -14.66 -2.59
N ILE A 123 28.78 -14.39 -1.34
CA ILE A 123 29.53 -13.52 -0.43
C ILE A 123 30.96 -14.04 -0.23
N ALA A 124 31.14 -15.34 0.06
CA ALA A 124 32.47 -15.96 0.17
C ALA A 124 33.29 -15.81 -1.12
N THR A 125 32.64 -15.89 -2.29
CA THR A 125 33.29 -15.68 -3.58
C THR A 125 33.71 -14.23 -3.76
N GLN A 126 32.86 -13.26 -3.38
CA GLN A 126 33.20 -11.83 -3.44
C GLN A 126 34.38 -11.48 -2.53
N PHE A 127 34.42 -11.99 -1.28
CA PHE A 127 35.60 -11.82 -0.42
C PHE A 127 36.87 -12.32 -1.10
N ARG A 128 36.83 -13.50 -1.73
CA ARG A 128 37.97 -14.09 -2.43
C ARG A 128 38.40 -13.26 -3.64
N VAL A 129 37.45 -12.82 -4.46
CA VAL A 129 37.72 -12.00 -5.66
C VAL A 129 38.35 -10.67 -5.26
N LEU A 130 37.75 -9.96 -4.29
CA LEU A 130 38.23 -8.64 -3.87
C LEU A 130 39.60 -8.70 -3.20
N VAL A 131 39.86 -9.70 -2.35
CA VAL A 131 41.19 -9.87 -1.74
C VAL A 131 42.23 -10.28 -2.80
N ARG A 132 41.85 -11.04 -3.82
CA ARG A 132 42.73 -11.34 -4.95
C ARG A 132 43.00 -10.09 -5.80
N GLU A 133 42.01 -9.22 -6.01
CA GLU A 133 42.22 -7.90 -6.63
C GLU A 133 43.26 -7.10 -5.85
N VAL A 134 43.17 -7.05 -4.51
CA VAL A 134 44.19 -6.42 -3.65
C VAL A 134 45.57 -7.04 -3.90
N ALA A 135 45.69 -8.37 -3.90
CA ALA A 135 46.97 -9.05 -4.14
C ALA A 135 47.60 -8.66 -5.48
N ILE A 136 46.81 -8.68 -6.56
CA ILE A 136 47.25 -8.32 -7.91
C ILE A 136 47.76 -6.88 -7.94
N VAL A 137 47.05 -5.95 -7.28
CA VAL A 137 47.48 -4.55 -7.25
C VAL A 137 48.76 -4.39 -6.43
N LEU A 138 48.90 -5.09 -5.30
CA LEU A 138 50.12 -5.04 -4.48
C LEU A 138 51.33 -5.64 -5.22
N ASP A 139 51.16 -6.73 -5.98
CA ASP A 139 52.20 -7.32 -6.83
C ASP A 139 52.68 -6.34 -7.92
N ALA A 140 51.83 -5.40 -8.34
CA ALA A 140 52.16 -4.37 -9.34
C ALA A 140 52.85 -3.13 -8.74
N ILE A 141 52.87 -2.97 -7.41
CA ILE A 141 53.54 -1.84 -6.76
C ILE A 141 55.05 -2.12 -6.73
N PRO A 142 55.90 -1.24 -7.30
CA PRO A 142 57.35 -1.38 -7.20
C PRO A 142 57.83 -0.98 -5.80
N VAL A 143 57.63 -1.86 -4.82
CA VAL A 143 57.93 -1.60 -3.38
C VAL A 143 59.41 -1.19 -3.17
N CYS A 144 60.32 -1.69 -4.01
CA CYS A 144 61.73 -1.32 -4.01
C CYS A 144 61.98 0.18 -4.29
N CYS A 145 61.07 0.83 -5.02
CA CYS A 145 61.14 2.24 -5.39
C CYS A 145 60.48 3.18 -4.37
N ILE A 146 59.93 2.64 -3.29
CA ILE A 146 59.27 3.40 -2.23
C ILE A 146 60.24 3.55 -1.03
N ASP A 147 60.45 4.77 -0.59
CA ASP A 147 61.25 5.09 0.61
C ASP A 147 60.43 4.89 1.89
N ILE A 148 60.24 3.62 2.26
CA ILE A 148 59.57 3.16 3.48
C ILE A 148 60.46 2.16 4.23
N ASN A 149 60.22 2.00 5.53
CA ASN A 149 60.95 1.05 6.38
C ASN A 149 60.89 -0.38 5.82
N ASN A 150 61.99 -1.12 5.91
CA ASN A 150 62.08 -2.50 5.43
C ASN A 150 61.05 -3.42 6.08
N GLU A 151 60.72 -3.22 7.36
CA GLU A 151 59.66 -3.96 8.06
C GLU A 151 58.31 -3.83 7.35
N ILE A 152 57.96 -2.62 6.87
CA ILE A 152 56.71 -2.39 6.14
C ILE A 152 56.75 -3.08 4.77
N LYS A 153 57.91 -3.07 4.09
CA LYS A 153 58.09 -3.79 2.82
C LYS A 153 57.83 -5.29 2.99
N GLU A 154 58.38 -5.89 4.04
CA GLU A 154 58.14 -7.31 4.39
C GLU A 154 56.67 -7.58 4.72
N LEU A 155 56.00 -6.67 5.43
CA LEU A 155 54.57 -6.76 5.71
C LEU A 155 53.71 -6.70 4.44
N VAL A 156 54.05 -5.85 3.48
CA VAL A 156 53.35 -5.79 2.18
C VAL A 156 53.53 -7.09 1.42
N GLU A 157 54.76 -7.60 1.30
CA GLU A 157 55.01 -8.90 0.67
C GLU A 157 54.26 -10.05 1.35
N LEU A 158 54.16 -10.01 2.69
CA LEU A 158 53.40 -10.98 3.47
C LEU A 158 51.91 -10.92 3.13
N VAL A 159 51.31 -9.72 3.09
CA VAL A 159 49.90 -9.54 2.72
C VAL A 159 49.66 -10.03 1.30
N THR A 160 50.53 -9.70 0.34
CA THR A 160 50.41 -10.15 -1.05
C THR A 160 50.44 -11.67 -1.15
N LYS A 161 51.40 -12.34 -0.46
CA LYS A 161 51.47 -13.80 -0.40
C LYS A 161 50.24 -14.42 0.27
N GLN A 162 49.72 -13.82 1.34
CA GLN A 162 48.54 -14.30 2.06
C GLN A 162 47.26 -14.17 1.23
N ALA A 163 47.09 -13.03 0.57
CA ALA A 163 45.96 -12.74 -0.31
C ALA A 163 45.96 -13.67 -1.55
N ASN A 164 47.13 -13.95 -2.12
CA ASN A 164 47.28 -14.89 -3.24
C ASN A 164 46.99 -16.36 -2.89
N ARG A 165 47.19 -16.80 -1.63
CA ARG A 165 46.92 -18.20 -1.21
C ARG A 165 45.43 -18.56 -1.21
N GLY A 166 44.52 -17.58 -1.27
CA GLY A 166 43.09 -17.84 -1.52
C GLY A 166 42.35 -18.60 -0.41
N ASN A 167 42.77 -18.49 0.85
CA ASN A 167 42.19 -19.21 1.99
C ASN A 167 40.77 -18.76 2.40
N LEU A 168 40.18 -17.80 1.67
CA LEU A 168 38.84 -17.28 1.93
C LEU A 168 37.79 -18.22 1.33
N GLN A 169 37.05 -18.87 2.23
CA GLN A 169 36.05 -19.88 1.91
C GLN A 169 34.80 -19.68 2.77
N LEU A 170 33.70 -20.33 2.39
CA LEU A 170 32.50 -20.35 3.21
C LEU A 170 32.81 -21.08 4.54
N ASP A 171 32.41 -20.49 5.67
CA ASP A 171 32.57 -21.13 6.96
C ASP A 171 31.64 -22.35 7.04
N ARG A 172 32.13 -23.48 7.58
CA ARG A 172 31.36 -24.74 7.61
C ARG A 172 30.02 -24.60 8.32
N ASN A 173 29.96 -23.73 9.34
CA ASN A 173 28.72 -23.46 10.08
C ASN A 173 27.71 -22.71 9.20
N ASP A 174 28.14 -21.64 8.51
CA ASP A 174 27.29 -20.92 7.55
C ASP A 174 26.76 -21.86 6.45
N GLU A 175 27.62 -22.75 5.93
CA GLU A 175 27.23 -23.73 4.92
C GLU A 175 26.18 -24.72 5.45
N ASN A 176 26.37 -25.23 6.66
CA ASN A 176 25.45 -26.16 7.31
C ASN A 176 24.09 -25.51 7.58
N GLU A 177 24.08 -24.28 8.06
CA GLU A 177 22.83 -23.54 8.35
C GLU A 177 22.11 -23.14 7.06
N ALA A 178 22.84 -22.77 6.00
CA ALA A 178 22.24 -22.57 4.68
C ALA A 178 21.62 -23.86 4.11
N LYS A 179 22.23 -25.03 4.36
CA LYS A 179 21.65 -26.35 4.00
C LYS A 179 20.39 -26.64 4.82
N ARG A 180 20.39 -26.35 6.13
CA ARG A 180 19.22 -26.51 7.01
C ARG A 180 18.06 -25.62 6.57
N LEU A 181 18.32 -24.35 6.26
CA LEU A 181 17.30 -23.45 5.72
C LEU A 181 16.71 -23.99 4.41
N ARG A 182 17.55 -24.43 3.46
CA ARG A 182 17.07 -25.03 2.21
C ARG A 182 16.23 -26.29 2.45
N PHE A 183 16.58 -27.10 3.45
CA PHE A 183 15.77 -28.25 3.85
C PHE A 183 14.39 -27.83 4.38
N LEU A 184 14.31 -26.82 5.25
CA LEU A 184 13.04 -26.28 5.76
C LEU A 184 12.17 -25.70 4.64
N LEU A 185 12.76 -24.95 3.71
CA LEU A 185 12.05 -24.42 2.55
C LEU A 185 11.52 -25.55 1.66
N ALA A 186 12.32 -26.61 1.42
CA ALA A 186 11.88 -27.77 0.66
C ALA A 186 10.76 -28.57 1.35
N GLN A 187 10.72 -28.61 2.69
CA GLN A 187 9.59 -29.18 3.43
C GLN A 187 8.32 -28.37 3.19
N LEU A 188 8.39 -27.04 3.32
CA LEU A 188 7.28 -26.15 3.04
C LEU A 188 6.79 -26.27 1.59
N GLU A 189 7.69 -26.32 0.61
CA GLU A 189 7.32 -26.52 -0.81
C GLU A 189 6.52 -27.82 -1.03
N ARG A 190 6.81 -28.86 -0.26
CA ARG A 190 6.14 -30.17 -0.31
C ARG A 190 4.88 -30.25 0.57
N GLY A 191 4.49 -29.16 1.24
CA GLY A 191 3.35 -29.17 2.16
C GLY A 191 3.60 -29.97 3.43
N ILE A 192 4.85 -30.01 3.91
CA ILE A 192 5.23 -30.62 5.19
C ILE A 192 5.52 -29.51 6.20
N GLU A 193 4.84 -29.54 7.35
CA GLU A 193 5.04 -28.55 8.40
C GLU A 193 6.47 -28.67 8.98
N PRO A 194 7.23 -27.57 9.08
CA PRO A 194 8.60 -27.61 9.59
C PRO A 194 8.68 -27.94 11.08
N ASP A 195 9.68 -28.73 11.46
CA ASP A 195 9.98 -29.01 12.86
C ASP A 195 10.38 -27.71 13.60
N VAL A 196 9.67 -27.42 14.69
CA VAL A 196 9.80 -26.18 15.46
C VAL A 196 11.21 -26.00 16.05
N ASP A 197 11.87 -27.07 16.47
CA ASP A 197 13.21 -27.00 17.04
C ASP A 197 14.27 -26.74 15.97
N VAL A 198 14.08 -27.28 14.76
CA VAL A 198 14.93 -26.96 13.61
C VAL A 198 14.75 -25.50 13.19
N VAL A 199 13.51 -25.00 13.15
CA VAL A 199 13.22 -23.58 12.89
C VAL A 199 13.92 -22.69 13.94
N LYS A 200 13.76 -23.00 15.24
CA LYS A 200 14.44 -22.27 16.32
C LYS A 200 15.96 -22.30 16.19
N SER A 201 16.54 -23.43 15.80
CA SER A 201 17.99 -23.56 15.60
C SER A 201 18.48 -22.57 14.54
N VAL A 202 17.79 -22.47 13.40
CA VAL A 202 18.16 -21.53 12.33
C VAL A 202 17.99 -20.08 12.80
N LEU A 203 16.88 -19.73 13.45
CA LEU A 203 16.66 -18.36 13.95
C LEU A 203 17.69 -17.95 15.01
N ASN A 204 18.06 -18.86 15.92
CA ASN A 204 19.08 -18.63 16.92
C ASN A 204 20.45 -18.40 16.30
N TYR A 205 20.80 -19.16 15.25
CA TYR A 205 22.03 -18.94 14.49
C TYR A 205 22.05 -17.55 13.85
N LEU A 206 20.92 -17.15 13.25
CA LEU A 206 20.71 -15.83 12.65
C LEU A 206 20.55 -14.70 13.68
N GLU A 207 20.62 -15.00 14.98
CA GLU A 207 20.35 -14.06 16.07
C GLU A 207 19.00 -13.33 15.95
N ILE A 208 18.00 -13.94 15.31
CA ILE A 208 16.62 -13.45 15.25
C ILE A 208 15.92 -13.94 16.52
N LYS A 209 15.93 -13.11 17.57
CA LYS A 209 15.54 -13.50 18.94
C LYS A 209 14.19 -12.96 19.39
N SER A 210 13.54 -12.13 18.59
CA SER A 210 12.26 -11.54 18.94
C SER A 210 11.34 -11.30 17.75
N TRP A 211 10.06 -11.08 18.05
CA TRP A 211 9.05 -10.72 17.07
C TRP A 211 9.48 -9.50 16.24
N THR A 212 9.99 -8.46 16.89
CA THR A 212 10.44 -7.23 16.23
C THR A 212 11.64 -7.47 15.31
N SER A 213 12.63 -8.26 15.74
CA SER A 213 13.76 -8.63 14.86
C SER A 213 13.31 -9.42 13.64
N CYS A 214 12.40 -10.39 13.81
CA CYS A 214 11.87 -11.19 12.71
C CYS A 214 11.05 -10.33 11.74
N ASN A 215 10.26 -9.40 12.26
CA ASN A 215 9.48 -8.46 11.46
C ASN A 215 10.37 -7.48 10.64
N LYS A 216 11.55 -7.09 11.15
CA LYS A 216 12.51 -6.29 10.39
C LYS A 216 13.07 -7.07 9.18
N GLU A 217 13.36 -8.35 9.36
CA GLU A 217 13.80 -9.24 8.27
C GLU A 217 12.70 -9.41 7.21
N ILE A 218 11.44 -9.60 7.62
CA ILE A 218 10.30 -9.68 6.69
C ILE A 218 10.20 -8.40 5.85
N LYS A 219 10.21 -7.23 6.49
CA LYS A 219 10.13 -5.93 5.77
C LYS A 219 11.27 -5.75 4.77
N PHE A 220 12.49 -6.13 5.15
CA PHE A 220 13.62 -6.06 4.24
C PHE A 220 13.41 -6.94 3.00
N LEU A 221 12.91 -8.16 3.16
CA LEU A 221 12.61 -9.05 2.03
C LEU A 221 11.43 -8.54 1.19
N GLU A 222 10.41 -7.95 1.82
CA GLU A 222 9.30 -7.30 1.11
C GLU A 222 9.80 -6.13 0.26
N ASP A 223 10.70 -5.30 0.79
CA ASP A 223 11.31 -4.20 0.04
C ASP A 223 12.15 -4.73 -1.15
N GLU A 224 12.82 -5.88 -1.02
CA GLU A 224 13.59 -6.49 -2.13
C GLU A 224 12.72 -7.08 -3.25
N LEU A 225 11.45 -7.42 -2.99
CA LEU A 225 10.53 -7.93 -4.02
C LEU A 225 10.31 -6.89 -5.14
N ASP A 226 10.30 -5.60 -4.80
CA ASP A 226 10.09 -4.51 -5.76
C ASP A 226 11.28 -4.32 -6.72
N PHE A 227 12.44 -4.88 -6.39
CA PHE A 227 13.68 -4.66 -7.15
C PHE A 227 14.31 -5.95 -7.71
N ASN A 228 13.97 -7.13 -7.19
CA ASN A 228 14.61 -8.40 -7.56
C ASN A 228 13.66 -9.34 -8.31
N GLU A 229 13.40 -9.03 -9.58
CA GLU A 229 12.49 -9.81 -10.44
C GLU A 229 12.97 -11.26 -10.68
N GLU A 230 14.28 -11.53 -10.59
CA GLU A 230 14.85 -12.86 -10.87
C GLU A 230 14.62 -13.86 -9.74
N GLU A 231 14.47 -13.38 -8.50
CA GLU A 231 14.43 -14.23 -7.29
C GLU A 231 13.12 -14.11 -6.51
N VAL A 232 12.06 -13.62 -7.16
CA VAL A 232 10.73 -13.41 -6.56
C VAL A 232 10.22 -14.66 -5.84
N SER A 233 10.39 -15.85 -6.42
CA SER A 233 9.96 -17.11 -5.79
C SER A 233 10.72 -17.41 -4.50
N LEU A 234 12.05 -17.23 -4.50
CA LEU A 234 12.87 -17.43 -3.30
C LEU A 234 12.51 -16.40 -2.22
N LEU A 235 12.37 -15.13 -2.60
CA LEU A 235 11.97 -14.07 -1.67
C LEU A 235 10.61 -14.37 -1.02
N ASN A 236 9.62 -14.78 -1.81
CA ASN A 236 8.32 -15.20 -1.27
C ASN A 236 8.45 -16.43 -0.34
N SER A 237 9.25 -17.44 -0.71
CA SER A 237 9.52 -18.60 0.17
C SER A 237 10.13 -18.18 1.52
N LEU A 238 11.07 -17.24 1.51
CA LEU A 238 11.71 -16.71 2.72
C LEU A 238 10.74 -15.86 3.56
N ILE A 239 9.91 -15.03 2.92
CA ILE A 239 8.86 -14.24 3.58
C ILE A 239 7.84 -15.17 4.24
N GLY A 240 7.39 -16.21 3.54
CA GLY A 240 6.49 -17.23 4.07
C GLY A 240 7.09 -17.95 5.29
N PHE A 241 8.35 -18.39 5.18
CA PHE A 241 9.08 -19.01 6.28
C PHE A 241 9.21 -18.10 7.50
N LEU A 242 9.57 -16.83 7.31
CA LEU A 242 9.69 -15.88 8.41
C LEU A 242 8.32 -15.52 9.00
N CYS A 243 7.27 -15.40 8.20
CA CYS A 243 5.91 -15.19 8.70
C CYS A 243 5.47 -16.36 9.60
N TYR A 244 5.66 -17.60 9.14
CA TYR A 244 5.40 -18.81 9.93
C TYR A 244 6.21 -18.78 11.24
N SER A 245 7.51 -18.55 11.12
CA SER A 245 8.43 -18.47 12.26
C SER A 245 8.02 -17.39 13.27
N ARG A 246 7.67 -16.20 12.79
CA ARG A 246 7.28 -15.06 13.64
C ARG A 246 6.09 -15.40 14.54
N VAL A 247 5.11 -16.09 13.98
CA VAL A 247 3.86 -16.39 14.68
C VAL A 247 3.99 -17.61 15.58
N VAL A 248 4.64 -18.68 15.10
CA VAL A 248 4.73 -19.96 15.81
C VAL A 248 5.80 -19.93 16.91
N ILE A 249 6.92 -19.24 16.69
CA ILE A 249 8.06 -19.27 17.63
C ILE A 249 7.96 -18.20 18.73
N PHE A 250 7.65 -16.95 18.38
CA PHE A 250 7.68 -15.86 19.36
C PHE A 250 6.30 -15.66 19.98
N GLU A 251 6.05 -16.10 21.21
CA GLU A 251 4.70 -16.06 21.80
C GLU A 251 4.16 -14.64 22.04
N THR A 252 5.04 -13.65 22.23
CA THR A 252 4.68 -12.27 22.58
C THR A 252 5.18 -11.28 21.52
N ILE A 253 4.56 -10.10 21.47
CA ILE A 253 4.99 -8.97 20.63
C ILE A 253 5.80 -8.03 21.51
N ASP A 254 7.12 -7.93 21.29
CA ASP A 254 8.06 -7.12 22.08
C ASP A 254 8.08 -5.62 21.70
N TYR A 255 7.04 -5.14 21.02
CA TYR A 255 7.04 -3.84 20.37
C TYR A 255 6.62 -2.71 21.33
N GLN A 256 7.41 -1.64 21.39
CA GLN A 256 7.05 -0.43 22.13
C GLN A 256 5.84 0.25 21.46
N SER A 257 4.80 0.51 22.24
CA SER A 257 3.46 0.98 21.85
C SER A 257 3.39 2.27 21.01
N SER A 258 4.50 2.95 20.73
CA SER A 258 4.55 4.19 19.94
C SER A 258 4.35 3.98 18.44
N GLY A 259 4.77 2.85 17.86
CA GLY A 259 4.72 2.65 16.40
C GLY A 259 3.42 2.09 15.83
N MET A 260 2.52 1.52 16.66
CA MET A 260 1.18 1.09 16.19
C MET A 260 0.39 2.28 15.61
N LYS A 261 0.53 3.48 16.20
CA LYS A 261 -0.19 4.69 15.79
C LYS A 261 0.16 5.18 14.39
N GLN A 262 1.39 4.97 13.91
CA GLN A 262 1.81 5.49 12.59
C GLN A 262 1.31 4.63 11.42
N ILE A 263 1.08 3.33 11.62
CA ILE A 263 0.57 2.42 10.57
C ILE A 263 -0.94 2.62 10.36
N GLU A 264 -1.65 3.08 11.39
CA GLU A 264 -3.11 3.21 11.41
C GLU A 264 -3.65 4.40 10.63
N ALA A 265 -2.87 5.48 10.48
CA ALA A 265 -3.30 6.67 9.74
C ALA A 265 -3.37 6.48 8.21
N LYS A 266 -2.52 5.61 7.63
CA LYS A 266 -2.39 5.49 6.17
C LYS A 266 -3.45 4.61 5.52
N CYS A 267 -4.12 3.74 6.29
CA CYS A 267 -5.05 2.74 5.75
C CYS A 267 -6.50 3.21 5.59
N SER A 268 -6.83 4.41 6.10
CA SER A 268 -8.18 4.99 6.05
C SER A 268 -8.37 5.99 4.90
N MET A 269 -7.30 6.34 4.18
CA MET A 269 -7.27 7.58 3.38
C MET A 269 -7.68 7.41 1.91
N GLU A 270 -8.04 6.21 1.46
CA GLU A 270 -8.48 5.93 0.08
C GLU A 270 -9.66 4.93 0.04
N MET A 271 -10.72 5.13 0.85
CA MET A 271 -11.88 4.22 0.81
C MET A 271 -12.81 4.46 -0.39
N LEU A 272 -12.90 5.68 -0.92
CA LEU A 272 -13.68 5.91 -2.14
C LEU A 272 -13.01 5.40 -3.41
N SER A 273 -11.68 5.23 -3.43
CA SER A 273 -11.01 4.58 -4.58
C SER A 273 -11.43 3.10 -4.69
N CYS A 274 -11.91 2.48 -3.61
CA CYS A 274 -12.48 1.12 -3.65
C CYS A 274 -13.83 1.05 -4.38
N VAL A 275 -14.49 2.17 -4.68
CA VAL A 275 -15.64 2.18 -5.59
C VAL A 275 -15.08 2.06 -7.00
N VAL A 276 -15.41 0.98 -7.72
CA VAL A 276 -14.93 0.71 -9.10
C VAL A 276 -14.95 2.02 -9.91
N PRO A 277 -13.77 2.56 -10.30
CA PRO A 277 -13.66 3.78 -11.08
C PRO A 277 -14.59 3.73 -12.28
N GLU A 278 -15.24 4.84 -12.62
CA GLU A 278 -16.17 4.86 -13.75
C GLU A 278 -15.49 4.45 -15.07
N ASP A 279 -14.20 4.77 -15.22
CA ASP A 279 -13.38 4.36 -16.36
C ASP A 279 -13.24 2.84 -16.51
N PHE A 280 -13.51 2.09 -15.43
CA PHE A 280 -13.48 0.62 -15.42
C PHE A 280 -14.87 0.01 -15.64
N ARG A 281 -15.93 0.83 -15.69
CA ARG A 281 -17.31 0.37 -15.88
C ARG A 281 -17.72 0.47 -17.35
N CYS A 282 -18.51 -0.50 -17.80
CA CYS A 282 -19.13 -0.46 -19.10
C CYS A 282 -20.22 0.61 -19.12
N PRO A 283 -20.21 1.56 -20.07
CA PRO A 283 -21.27 2.58 -20.15
C PRO A 283 -22.68 2.04 -20.43
N ILE A 284 -22.81 0.78 -20.89
CA ILE A 284 -24.11 0.13 -21.13
C ILE A 284 -24.59 -0.60 -19.88
N SER A 285 -23.79 -1.53 -19.32
CA SER A 285 -24.22 -2.36 -18.20
C SER A 285 -23.99 -1.72 -16.83
N LEU A 286 -23.17 -0.66 -16.74
CA LEU A 286 -22.73 -0.01 -15.50
C LEU A 286 -21.94 -0.92 -14.54
N GLU A 287 -21.59 -2.10 -15.02
CA GLU A 287 -20.77 -3.10 -14.35
C GLU A 287 -19.31 -2.99 -14.79
N ILE A 288 -18.39 -3.52 -13.98
CA ILE A 288 -16.97 -3.57 -14.32
C ILE A 288 -16.74 -4.34 -15.63
N MET A 289 -15.87 -3.82 -16.50
CA MET A 289 -15.59 -4.45 -17.78
C MET A 289 -14.71 -5.68 -17.59
N THR A 290 -15.28 -6.86 -17.78
CA THR A 290 -14.56 -8.14 -17.75
C THR A 290 -13.71 -8.33 -19.02
N ASP A 291 -14.24 -7.88 -20.15
CA ASP A 291 -13.57 -7.89 -21.45
C ASP A 291 -13.76 -6.53 -22.16
N PRO A 292 -12.94 -5.52 -21.82
CA PRO A 292 -13.06 -4.18 -22.39
C PRO A 292 -12.68 -4.17 -23.88
N VAL A 293 -13.59 -3.67 -24.71
CA VAL A 293 -13.41 -3.49 -26.16
C VAL A 293 -13.75 -2.05 -26.56
N THR A 294 -12.93 -1.48 -27.42
CA THR A 294 -13.10 -0.14 -27.99
C THR A 294 -13.80 -0.23 -29.33
N ILE A 295 -14.80 0.61 -29.55
CA ILE A 295 -15.50 0.75 -30.84
C ILE A 295 -14.96 1.93 -31.65
N SER A 296 -15.40 2.10 -32.90
CA SER A 296 -14.89 3.13 -33.82
C SER A 296 -15.00 4.59 -33.32
N SER A 297 -15.85 4.87 -32.33
CA SER A 297 -15.95 6.19 -31.67
C SER A 297 -14.88 6.44 -30.60
N GLY A 298 -13.98 5.48 -30.36
CA GLY A 298 -12.96 5.53 -29.31
C GLY A 298 -13.48 5.21 -27.90
N GLN A 299 -14.79 4.97 -27.74
CA GLN A 299 -15.36 4.58 -26.44
C GLN A 299 -15.18 3.08 -26.16
N THR A 300 -14.90 2.75 -24.89
CA THR A 300 -14.71 1.36 -24.44
C THR A 300 -15.95 0.84 -23.71
N TYR A 301 -16.32 -0.42 -23.96
CA TYR A 301 -17.45 -1.12 -23.37
C TYR A 301 -17.05 -2.55 -23.01
N ASN A 302 -17.86 -3.25 -22.20
CA ASN A 302 -17.74 -4.70 -22.09
C ASN A 302 -18.21 -5.35 -23.40
N ARG A 303 -17.44 -6.31 -23.93
CA ARG A 303 -17.73 -6.98 -25.22
C ARG A 303 -19.17 -7.49 -25.32
N ALA A 304 -19.64 -8.23 -24.31
CA ALA A 304 -20.99 -8.80 -24.32
C ALA A 304 -22.07 -7.72 -24.42
N SER A 305 -21.91 -6.61 -23.70
CA SER A 305 -22.87 -5.51 -23.66
C SER A 305 -22.97 -4.78 -25.01
N ILE A 306 -21.83 -4.45 -25.63
CA ILE A 306 -21.81 -3.73 -26.90
C ILE A 306 -22.18 -4.63 -28.08
N GLN A 307 -21.82 -5.91 -28.04
CA GLN A 307 -22.25 -6.87 -29.05
C GLN A 307 -23.77 -7.04 -29.04
N LYS A 308 -24.39 -7.12 -27.86
CA LYS A 308 -25.86 -7.16 -27.73
C LYS A 308 -26.53 -5.91 -28.31
N TRP A 309 -25.93 -4.73 -28.07
CA TRP A 309 -26.39 -3.47 -28.64
C TRP A 309 -26.37 -3.47 -30.17
N PHE A 310 -25.27 -3.94 -30.78
CA PHE A 310 -25.14 -4.06 -32.24
C PHE A 310 -26.06 -5.12 -32.85
N ASN A 311 -26.18 -6.28 -32.19
CA ASN A 311 -27.08 -7.35 -32.63
C ASN A 311 -28.57 -6.92 -32.63
N SER A 312 -28.90 -5.84 -31.91
CA SER A 312 -30.25 -5.24 -31.91
C SER A 312 -30.47 -4.23 -33.06
N GLY A 313 -29.53 -4.14 -34.02
CA GLY A 313 -29.62 -3.26 -35.19
C GLY A 313 -29.15 -1.82 -34.96
N ASN A 314 -28.60 -1.50 -33.77
CA ASN A 314 -28.19 -0.15 -33.46
C ASN A 314 -26.80 0.18 -34.03
N LEU A 315 -26.73 1.15 -34.95
CA LEU A 315 -25.48 1.66 -35.53
C LEU A 315 -25.06 3.02 -34.95
N ILE A 316 -25.50 3.29 -33.72
CA ILE A 316 -25.24 4.54 -33.01
C ILE A 316 -24.42 4.20 -31.76
N CYS A 317 -23.40 5.01 -31.48
CA CYS A 317 -22.62 4.90 -30.25
C CYS A 317 -23.53 5.14 -29.02
N PRO A 318 -23.63 4.19 -28.08
CA PRO A 318 -24.47 4.36 -26.89
C PRO A 318 -24.13 5.61 -26.06
N LYS A 319 -22.84 5.94 -25.97
CA LYS A 319 -22.34 7.05 -25.15
C LYS A 319 -22.32 8.40 -25.87
N THR A 320 -21.84 8.46 -27.11
CA THR A 320 -21.71 9.74 -27.86
C THR A 320 -22.94 10.07 -28.70
N ARG A 321 -23.82 9.09 -28.98
CA ARG A 321 -24.95 9.20 -29.92
C ARG A 321 -24.58 9.49 -31.37
N GLU A 322 -23.32 9.33 -31.73
CA GLU A 322 -22.85 9.49 -33.12
C GLU A 322 -23.05 8.20 -33.92
N LYS A 323 -23.29 8.34 -35.22
CA LYS A 323 -23.37 7.21 -36.15
C LYS A 323 -21.99 6.58 -36.30
N LEU A 324 -21.91 5.26 -36.15
CA LEU A 324 -20.66 4.51 -36.22
C LEU A 324 -20.32 4.17 -37.68
N ALA A 325 -19.05 4.33 -38.05
CA ALA A 325 -18.54 3.92 -39.36
C ALA A 325 -18.35 2.40 -39.47
N SER A 326 -18.15 1.72 -38.34
CA SER A 326 -17.92 0.27 -38.25
C SER A 326 -18.45 -0.29 -36.92
N THR A 327 -18.86 -1.56 -36.93
CA THR A 327 -19.22 -2.34 -35.73
C THR A 327 -18.06 -3.19 -35.21
N GLU A 328 -16.86 -3.01 -35.75
CA GLU A 328 -15.66 -3.72 -35.33
C GLU A 328 -15.31 -3.43 -33.86
N LEU A 329 -14.94 -4.50 -33.13
CA LEU A 329 -14.60 -4.46 -31.71
C LEU A 329 -13.10 -4.70 -31.51
N VAL A 330 -12.37 -3.66 -31.12
CA VAL A 330 -10.93 -3.74 -30.86
C VAL A 330 -10.69 -4.04 -29.37
N PRO A 331 -10.01 -5.13 -28.98
CA PRO A 331 -9.69 -5.43 -27.58
C PRO A 331 -8.85 -4.32 -26.93
N ASN A 332 -9.26 -3.83 -25.75
CA ASN A 332 -8.49 -2.86 -24.96
C ASN A 332 -7.69 -3.58 -23.87
N THR A 333 -6.56 -4.18 -24.26
CA THR A 333 -5.71 -4.98 -23.37
C THR A 333 -5.07 -4.17 -22.26
N ALA A 334 -4.74 -2.89 -22.51
CA ALA A 334 -4.20 -1.98 -21.51
C ALA A 334 -5.21 -1.73 -20.38
N LEU A 335 -6.46 -1.38 -20.72
CA LEU A 335 -7.51 -1.20 -19.73
C LEU A 335 -7.84 -2.51 -19.01
N LYS A 336 -7.83 -3.65 -19.70
CA LYS A 336 -8.00 -4.97 -19.08
C LYS A 336 -6.97 -5.22 -17.98
N LYS A 337 -5.69 -4.91 -18.23
CA LYS A 337 -4.62 -5.01 -17.22
C LYS A 337 -4.82 -4.06 -16.04
N LEU A 338 -5.24 -2.82 -16.29
CA LEU A 338 -5.52 -1.83 -15.23
C LEU A 338 -6.70 -2.26 -14.35
N ILE A 339 -7.77 -2.76 -14.97
CA ILE A 339 -8.93 -3.32 -14.26
C ILE A 339 -8.51 -4.53 -13.42
N GLN A 340 -7.72 -5.45 -13.98
CA GLN A 340 -7.22 -6.61 -13.24
C GLN A 340 -6.37 -6.21 -12.04
N LYS A 341 -5.45 -5.24 -12.21
CA LYS A 341 -4.65 -4.68 -11.12
C LYS A 341 -5.54 -4.07 -10.04
N PHE A 342 -6.48 -3.20 -10.43
CA PHE A 342 -7.45 -2.60 -9.50
C PHE A 342 -8.26 -3.64 -8.72
N CYS A 343 -8.77 -4.66 -9.42
CA CYS A 343 -9.54 -5.74 -8.83
C CYS A 343 -8.71 -6.56 -7.84
N SER A 344 -7.44 -6.84 -8.18
CA SER A 344 -6.52 -7.55 -7.29
C SER A 344 -6.20 -6.72 -6.03
N GLU A 345 -5.94 -5.43 -6.17
CA GLU A 345 -5.60 -4.55 -5.04
C GLU A 345 -6.80 -4.32 -4.11
N ASN A 346 -8.02 -4.24 -4.66
CA ASN A 346 -9.24 -3.90 -3.95
C ASN A 346 -10.16 -5.10 -3.61
N GLY A 347 -9.82 -6.32 -4.06
CA GLY A 347 -10.60 -7.53 -3.79
C GLY A 347 -11.92 -7.66 -4.55
N VAL A 348 -12.06 -6.97 -5.70
CA VAL A 348 -13.27 -7.01 -6.54
C VAL A 348 -13.21 -8.23 -7.46
N ILE A 349 -14.14 -9.18 -7.34
CA ILE A 349 -14.22 -10.34 -8.25
C ILE A 349 -14.88 -9.93 -9.57
N VAL A 350 -14.16 -10.15 -10.66
CA VAL A 350 -14.67 -10.03 -12.04
C VAL A 350 -15.13 -11.42 -12.48
N VAL A 351 -16.43 -11.69 -12.43
CA VAL A 351 -17.00 -12.97 -12.86
C VAL A 351 -17.00 -13.04 -14.39
N ASN A 352 -16.21 -13.94 -14.97
CA ASN A 352 -16.39 -14.33 -16.38
C ASN A 352 -17.59 -15.31 -16.47
N PRO A 353 -18.59 -15.09 -17.34
CA PRO A 353 -19.78 -15.95 -17.44
C PRO A 353 -19.55 -17.40 -17.92
N ILE A 354 -18.30 -17.89 -17.96
CA ILE A 354 -17.93 -19.19 -18.53
C ILE A 354 -17.29 -20.12 -17.49
N ASP A 355 -16.91 -19.64 -16.30
CA ASP A 355 -16.16 -20.44 -15.31
C ASP A 355 -16.93 -20.68 -14.00
N HIS A 356 -18.15 -21.22 -14.10
CA HIS A 356 -18.96 -21.58 -12.92
C HIS A 356 -18.44 -22.79 -12.11
N ASN A 357 -17.28 -23.36 -12.46
CA ASN A 357 -16.75 -24.58 -11.80
C ASN A 357 -15.23 -24.58 -11.52
N GLN A 358 -14.55 -23.42 -11.49
CA GLN A 358 -13.16 -23.34 -11.00
C GLN A 358 -13.04 -22.32 -9.86
N THR A 359 -13.14 -22.87 -8.66
CA THR A 359 -12.46 -22.50 -7.41
C THR A 359 -11.51 -21.30 -7.49
N VAL A 360 -11.64 -20.44 -6.46
CA VAL A 360 -10.87 -19.29 -5.93
C VAL A 360 -9.33 -19.26 -6.16
N THR A 361 -8.74 -20.28 -6.77
CA THR A 361 -7.30 -20.53 -6.87
C THR A 361 -6.55 -19.80 -7.99
N LYS A 362 -7.20 -19.06 -8.91
CA LYS A 362 -6.50 -18.48 -10.10
C LYS A 362 -6.25 -16.97 -10.09
N THR A 363 -6.59 -16.23 -9.04
CA THR A 363 -6.41 -14.76 -9.02
C THR A 363 -5.53 -14.23 -7.89
N SER A 364 -4.99 -15.10 -7.03
CA SER A 364 -4.10 -14.70 -5.94
C SER A 364 -2.90 -15.63 -5.90
N ASP A 365 -1.74 -15.20 -6.39
CA ASP A 365 -0.50 -15.98 -6.30
C ASP A 365 0.16 -15.75 -4.93
N ALA A 366 0.60 -16.83 -4.29
CA ALA A 366 1.42 -16.76 -3.07
C ALA A 366 2.88 -16.38 -3.38
N GLY A 367 3.26 -16.38 -4.66
CA GLY A 367 4.60 -16.11 -5.17
C GLY A 367 5.52 -17.34 -5.14
N SER A 368 5.25 -18.31 -4.26
CA SER A 368 5.90 -19.63 -4.30
C SER A 368 5.07 -20.72 -3.59
N PRO A 369 5.27 -22.02 -3.91
CA PRO A 369 4.64 -23.12 -3.18
C PRO A 369 5.01 -23.15 -1.70
N ALA A 370 6.24 -22.79 -1.35
CA ALA A 370 6.68 -22.74 0.05
C ALA A 370 5.88 -21.68 0.83
N ALA A 371 5.72 -20.50 0.25
CA ALA A 371 4.94 -19.42 0.84
C ALA A 371 3.47 -19.81 1.00
N ALA A 372 2.90 -20.47 0.00
CA ALA A 372 1.52 -20.96 0.04
C ALA A 372 1.28 -21.91 1.21
N HIS A 373 2.07 -22.98 1.34
CA HIS A 373 1.92 -23.95 2.42
C HIS A 373 2.26 -23.35 3.79
N ALA A 374 3.28 -22.48 3.88
CA ALA A 374 3.59 -21.75 5.11
C ALA A 374 2.38 -20.94 5.59
N MET A 375 1.69 -20.25 4.67
CA MET A 375 0.47 -19.49 4.98
C MET A 375 -0.70 -20.40 5.37
N GLN A 376 -0.82 -21.59 4.78
CA GLN A 376 -1.85 -22.57 5.18
C GLN A 376 -1.64 -23.06 6.61
N PHE A 377 -0.42 -23.52 6.96
CA PHE A 377 -0.08 -23.92 8.34
C PHE A 377 -0.29 -22.78 9.32
N LEU A 378 0.17 -21.58 8.96
CA LEU A 378 0.02 -20.38 9.75
C LEU A 378 -1.46 -20.02 9.98
N SER A 379 -2.29 -20.09 8.94
CA SER A 379 -3.73 -19.82 9.04
C SER A 379 -4.44 -20.80 9.95
N TRP A 380 -4.08 -22.09 9.89
CA TRP A 380 -4.58 -23.11 10.82
C TRP A 380 -4.12 -22.87 12.27
N PHE A 381 -2.85 -22.55 12.47
CA PHE A 381 -2.32 -22.25 13.80
C PHE A 381 -3.04 -21.04 14.43
N LEU A 382 -3.21 -19.97 13.65
CA LEU A 382 -3.91 -18.75 14.08
C LEU A 382 -5.39 -19.02 14.40
N SER A 383 -6.10 -19.79 13.58
CA SER A 383 -7.51 -20.12 13.86
C SER A 383 -7.66 -20.89 15.18
N ARG A 384 -6.74 -21.82 15.48
CA ARG A 384 -6.71 -22.51 16.79
C ARG A 384 -6.39 -21.56 17.95
N ARG A 385 -5.44 -20.63 17.78
CA ARG A 385 -5.09 -19.65 18.84
C ARG A 385 -6.23 -18.69 19.15
N LEU A 386 -7.05 -18.31 18.16
CA LEU A 386 -8.24 -17.49 18.41
C LEU A 386 -9.28 -18.19 19.31
N VAL A 387 -9.42 -19.50 19.18
CA VAL A 387 -10.42 -20.28 19.92
C VAL A 387 -9.90 -20.77 21.28
N PHE A 388 -8.70 -21.35 21.30
CA PHE A 388 -8.15 -22.06 22.47
C PHE A 388 -6.98 -21.34 23.15
N GLY A 389 -6.57 -20.17 22.67
CA GLY A 389 -5.47 -19.42 23.24
C GLY A 389 -5.83 -18.68 24.52
N THR A 390 -4.82 -18.25 25.27
CA THR A 390 -4.97 -17.23 26.32
C THR A 390 -5.41 -15.89 25.72
N GLU A 391 -5.89 -14.95 26.54
CA GLU A 391 -6.27 -13.62 26.04
C GLU A 391 -5.11 -12.91 25.31
N GLU A 392 -3.88 -13.02 25.83
CA GLU A 392 -2.69 -12.50 25.15
C GLU A 392 -2.44 -13.18 23.80
N GLN A 393 -2.58 -14.51 23.72
CA GLN A 393 -2.42 -15.26 22.47
C GLN A 393 -3.52 -14.95 21.46
N LYS A 394 -4.76 -14.73 21.90
CA LYS A 394 -5.88 -14.28 21.06
C LYS A 394 -5.64 -12.89 20.50
N THR A 395 -5.18 -11.95 21.34
CA THR A 395 -4.81 -10.60 20.90
C THR A 395 -3.70 -10.63 19.87
N LYS A 396 -2.63 -11.40 20.13
CA LYS A 396 -1.56 -11.60 19.14
C LYS A 396 -2.07 -12.25 17.86
N ALA A 397 -2.91 -13.28 17.95
CA ALA A 397 -3.46 -13.96 16.78
C ALA A 397 -4.31 -13.00 15.92
N ALA A 398 -5.20 -12.22 16.54
CA ALA A 398 -5.98 -11.21 15.83
C ALA A 398 -5.09 -10.13 15.18
N TYR A 399 -4.04 -9.68 15.88
CA TYR A 399 -3.06 -8.74 15.34
C TYR A 399 -2.28 -9.32 14.14
N GLU A 400 -1.85 -10.58 14.21
CA GLU A 400 -1.15 -11.26 13.12
C GLU A 400 -2.05 -11.44 11.89
N ILE A 401 -3.31 -11.84 12.09
CA ILE A 401 -4.29 -11.95 11.01
C ILE A 401 -4.46 -10.58 10.33
N ARG A 402 -4.52 -9.48 11.10
CA ARG A 402 -4.58 -8.12 10.54
C ARG A 402 -3.36 -7.80 9.67
N LEU A 403 -2.15 -8.18 10.08
CA LEU A 403 -0.92 -7.95 9.30
C LEU A 403 -0.88 -8.81 8.02
N LEU A 404 -1.12 -10.12 8.15
CA LEU A 404 -1.07 -11.08 7.05
C LEU A 404 -2.16 -10.81 6.00
N ALA A 405 -3.36 -10.45 6.44
CA ALA A 405 -4.44 -10.04 5.55
C ALA A 405 -4.15 -8.68 4.88
N LYS A 406 -3.27 -7.84 5.43
CA LYS A 406 -2.87 -6.59 4.74
C LYS A 406 -1.95 -6.89 3.56
N SER A 407 -1.02 -7.83 3.69
CA SER A 407 0.08 -8.03 2.73
C SER A 407 -0.35 -8.66 1.40
N SER A 408 -1.33 -9.58 1.38
CA SER A 408 -1.75 -10.24 0.14
C SER A 408 -3.22 -10.65 0.14
N VAL A 409 -3.82 -10.65 -1.06
CA VAL A 409 -5.15 -11.23 -1.30
C VAL A 409 -5.15 -12.74 -1.04
N PHE A 410 -4.06 -13.43 -1.38
CA PHE A 410 -3.90 -14.87 -1.14
C PHE A 410 -3.99 -15.19 0.36
N ASN A 411 -3.31 -14.39 1.19
CA ASN A 411 -3.35 -14.54 2.64
C ASN A 411 -4.77 -14.31 3.18
N ARG A 412 -5.50 -13.30 2.67
CA ARG A 412 -6.91 -13.09 3.02
C ARG A 412 -7.75 -14.33 2.71
N ALA A 413 -7.61 -14.90 1.51
CA ALA A 413 -8.35 -16.09 1.11
C ALA A 413 -8.05 -17.27 2.04
N CYS A 414 -6.78 -17.59 2.28
CA CYS A 414 -6.37 -18.66 3.20
C CYS A 414 -6.93 -18.47 4.62
N LEU A 415 -6.81 -17.26 5.17
CA LEU A 415 -7.31 -16.96 6.51
C LEU A 415 -8.84 -17.11 6.62
N VAL A 416 -9.57 -16.69 5.59
CA VAL A 416 -11.03 -16.86 5.54
C VAL A 416 -11.40 -18.35 5.41
N GLU A 417 -10.74 -19.07 4.50
CA GLU A 417 -10.99 -20.50 4.25
C GLU A 417 -10.68 -21.37 5.48
N MET A 418 -9.66 -21.01 6.27
CA MET A 418 -9.33 -21.67 7.53
C MET A 418 -10.30 -21.36 8.69
N GLY A 419 -11.37 -20.59 8.44
CA GLY A 419 -12.43 -20.35 9.42
C GLY A 419 -12.06 -19.35 10.52
N THR A 420 -11.20 -18.37 10.25
CA THR A 420 -10.82 -17.35 11.25
C THR A 420 -11.93 -16.34 11.55
N VAL A 421 -12.91 -16.18 10.65
CA VAL A 421 -13.96 -15.15 10.75
C VAL A 421 -14.87 -15.34 11.97
N PRO A 422 -15.50 -16.50 12.22
CA PRO A 422 -16.39 -16.67 13.38
C PRO A 422 -15.70 -16.42 14.73
N PRO A 423 -14.51 -16.98 15.02
CA PRO A 423 -13.82 -16.68 16.28
C PRO A 423 -13.49 -15.19 16.43
N LEU A 424 -13.12 -14.48 15.36
CA LEU A 424 -12.90 -13.03 15.42
C LEU A 424 -14.17 -12.25 15.76
N LEU A 425 -15.34 -12.70 15.28
CA LEU A 425 -16.63 -12.09 15.62
C LEU A 425 -16.98 -12.28 17.10
N ASP A 426 -16.71 -13.46 17.66
CA ASP A 426 -16.93 -13.74 19.09
C ASP A 426 -16.06 -12.84 19.98
N LEU A 427 -14.80 -12.61 19.57
CA LEU A 427 -13.85 -11.76 20.27
C LEU A 427 -14.23 -10.27 20.28
N LEU A 428 -15.17 -9.82 19.43
CA LEU A 428 -15.70 -8.45 19.49
C LEU A 428 -16.48 -8.17 20.78
N ALA A 429 -16.95 -9.22 21.47
CA ALA A 429 -17.65 -9.11 22.75
C ALA A 429 -16.70 -9.00 23.96
N ALA A 430 -15.39 -9.15 23.77
CA ALA A 430 -14.42 -9.05 24.85
C ALA A 430 -14.34 -7.64 25.46
N ASP A 431 -14.08 -7.57 26.76
CA ASP A 431 -13.89 -6.32 27.51
C ASP A 431 -12.43 -5.82 27.48
N ASP A 432 -11.57 -6.44 26.67
CA ASP A 432 -10.21 -5.97 26.41
C ASP A 432 -10.14 -5.06 25.17
N ARG A 433 -9.65 -3.83 25.37
CA ARG A 433 -9.55 -2.82 24.32
C ARG A 433 -8.66 -3.28 23.17
N ASN A 434 -7.49 -3.84 23.47
CA ASN A 434 -6.51 -4.23 22.45
C ASN A 434 -6.99 -5.41 21.61
N LEU A 435 -7.64 -6.39 22.26
CA LEU A 435 -8.27 -7.53 21.60
C LEU A 435 -9.40 -7.09 20.68
N GLN A 436 -10.33 -6.25 21.16
CA GLN A 436 -11.45 -5.78 20.34
C GLN A 436 -10.95 -4.98 19.13
N GLU A 437 -9.99 -4.07 19.32
CA GLU A 437 -9.36 -3.30 18.24
C GLU A 437 -8.67 -4.20 17.21
N SER A 438 -7.92 -5.20 17.67
CA SER A 438 -7.22 -6.16 16.80
C SER A 438 -8.19 -7.04 16.03
N ALA A 439 -9.24 -7.54 16.68
CA ALA A 439 -10.25 -8.40 16.09
C ALA A 439 -11.08 -7.68 15.01
N ILE A 440 -11.59 -6.47 15.30
CA ILE A 440 -12.37 -5.70 14.31
C ILE A 440 -11.50 -5.26 13.12
N SER A 441 -10.22 -4.96 13.38
CA SER A 441 -9.27 -4.64 12.33
C SER A 441 -8.93 -5.83 11.45
N ALA A 442 -8.77 -7.02 12.02
CA ALA A 442 -8.61 -8.26 11.25
C ALA A 442 -9.85 -8.51 10.37
N LEU A 443 -11.06 -8.42 10.94
CA LEU A 443 -12.31 -8.55 10.19
C LEU A 443 -12.42 -7.55 9.05
N MET A 444 -12.00 -6.29 9.25
CA MET A 444 -11.96 -5.29 8.18
C MET A 444 -11.04 -5.71 7.04
N LYS A 445 -9.83 -6.23 7.34
CA LYS A 445 -8.93 -6.72 6.30
C LYS A 445 -9.51 -7.92 5.55
N LEU A 446 -10.14 -8.86 6.25
CA LEU A 446 -10.79 -10.03 5.64
C LEU A 446 -12.03 -9.65 4.84
N SER A 447 -12.77 -8.61 5.23
CA SER A 447 -13.97 -8.12 4.52
C SER A 447 -13.67 -7.50 3.16
N LYS A 448 -12.40 -7.23 2.84
CA LYS A 448 -11.99 -6.85 1.47
C LYS A 448 -12.12 -8.01 0.49
N HIS A 449 -12.07 -9.25 0.97
CA HIS A 449 -12.24 -10.44 0.16
C HIS A 449 -13.70 -10.89 0.21
N THR A 450 -14.30 -11.20 -0.94
CA THR A 450 -15.74 -11.53 -1.03
C THR A 450 -16.14 -12.74 -0.19
N SER A 451 -15.28 -13.77 -0.06
CA SER A 451 -15.55 -14.91 0.84
C SER A 451 -15.55 -14.47 2.30
N GLY A 452 -14.72 -13.50 2.68
CA GLY A 452 -14.72 -12.91 4.02
C GLY A 452 -16.02 -12.16 4.30
N GLN A 453 -16.51 -11.40 3.32
CA GLN A 453 -17.82 -10.73 3.41
C GLN A 453 -18.95 -11.75 3.61
N LYS A 454 -18.95 -12.82 2.81
CA LYS A 454 -19.92 -13.91 2.89
C LYS A 454 -19.94 -14.53 4.29
N LEU A 455 -18.78 -14.97 4.79
CA LEU A 455 -18.70 -15.59 6.12
C LEU A 455 -19.08 -14.64 7.24
N ILE A 456 -18.75 -13.35 7.16
CA ILE A 456 -19.17 -12.35 8.17
C ILE A 456 -20.70 -12.30 8.26
N ILE A 457 -21.40 -12.25 7.12
CA ILE A 457 -22.87 -12.19 7.08
C ILE A 457 -23.50 -13.52 7.50
N GLU A 458 -23.02 -14.65 6.96
CA GLU A 458 -23.53 -15.99 7.29
C GLU A 458 -23.34 -16.32 8.78
N SER A 459 -22.26 -15.83 9.40
CA SER A 459 -21.98 -15.98 10.84
C SER A 459 -22.71 -14.94 11.71
N ARG A 460 -23.72 -14.25 11.17
CA ARG A 460 -24.51 -13.21 11.86
C ARG A 460 -23.67 -12.05 12.43
N GLY A 461 -22.53 -11.76 11.79
CA GLY A 461 -21.54 -10.80 12.27
C GLY A 461 -21.99 -9.33 12.25
N LEU A 462 -23.08 -8.99 11.56
CA LEU A 462 -23.60 -7.61 11.53
C LEU A 462 -23.94 -7.09 12.93
N ALA A 463 -24.54 -7.92 13.80
CA ALA A 463 -24.92 -7.52 15.16
C ALA A 463 -23.70 -7.16 16.04
N PRO A 464 -22.66 -8.01 16.18
CA PRO A 464 -21.48 -7.64 16.96
C PRO A 464 -20.70 -6.47 16.34
N ILE A 465 -20.61 -6.37 15.00
CA ILE A 465 -19.98 -5.22 14.33
C ILE A 465 -20.74 -3.92 14.66
N LEU A 466 -22.07 -3.95 14.62
CA LEU A 466 -22.92 -2.81 14.98
C LEU A 466 -22.79 -2.43 16.47
N LYS A 467 -22.61 -3.41 17.36
CA LYS A 467 -22.31 -3.16 18.78
C LYS A 467 -21.00 -2.40 18.93
N VAL A 468 -19.94 -2.82 18.22
CA VAL A 468 -18.65 -2.13 18.21
C VAL A 468 -18.77 -0.73 17.60
N LEU A 469 -19.52 -0.55 16.49
CA LEU A 469 -19.76 0.77 15.90
C LEU A 469 -20.38 1.76 16.91
N LYS A 470 -21.40 1.32 17.64
CA LYS A 470 -22.13 2.15 18.61
C LYS A 470 -21.38 2.37 19.92
N ARG A 471 -20.69 1.35 20.46
CA ARG A 471 -20.17 1.31 21.84
C ARG A 471 -18.81 0.59 21.96
N GLY A 472 -17.99 0.62 20.92
CA GLY A 472 -16.64 0.06 20.97
C GLY A 472 -15.80 0.69 22.08
N LEU A 473 -14.85 -0.08 22.63
CA LEU A 473 -13.98 0.30 23.75
C LEU A 473 -12.99 1.42 23.39
N SER A 474 -12.87 1.74 22.09
CA SER A 474 -12.06 2.84 21.59
C SER A 474 -12.64 3.48 20.34
N LEU A 475 -12.18 4.70 20.05
CA LEU A 475 -12.54 5.41 18.82
C LEU A 475 -12.01 4.64 17.60
N GLU A 476 -10.80 4.09 17.68
CA GLU A 476 -10.20 3.28 16.63
C GLU A 476 -11.08 2.07 16.26
N ALA A 477 -11.55 1.29 17.24
CA ALA A 477 -12.42 0.14 17.01
C ALA A 477 -13.73 0.55 16.33
N ARG A 478 -14.31 1.67 16.76
CA ARG A 478 -15.55 2.25 16.20
C ARG A 478 -15.36 2.68 14.74
N HIS A 479 -14.28 3.41 14.43
CA HIS A 479 -13.97 3.84 13.07
C HIS A 479 -13.75 2.65 12.14
N VAL A 480 -13.09 1.60 12.62
CA VAL A 480 -12.85 0.38 11.85
C VAL A 480 -14.15 -0.39 11.62
N ALA A 481 -15.08 -0.42 12.58
CA ALA A 481 -16.39 -1.03 12.39
C ALA A 481 -17.18 -0.35 11.24
N ALA A 482 -17.12 0.98 11.12
CA ALA A 482 -17.70 1.70 9.98
C ALA A 482 -17.07 1.27 8.64
N ALA A 483 -15.76 1.03 8.62
CA ALA A 483 -15.07 0.52 7.44
C ALA A 483 -15.50 -0.91 7.07
N VAL A 484 -15.75 -1.78 8.04
CA VAL A 484 -16.30 -3.12 7.77
C VAL A 484 -17.67 -3.00 7.10
N ILE A 485 -18.55 -2.13 7.62
CA ILE A 485 -19.87 -1.88 7.02
C ILE A 485 -19.76 -1.40 5.57
N PHE A 486 -18.81 -0.49 5.29
CA PHE A 486 -18.52 -0.07 3.91
C PHE A 486 -18.14 -1.25 3.01
N TYR A 487 -17.16 -2.07 3.41
CA TYR A 487 -16.74 -3.21 2.60
C TYR A 487 -17.86 -4.22 2.38
N LEU A 488 -18.67 -4.52 3.39
CA LEU A 488 -19.83 -5.41 3.22
C LEU A 488 -20.88 -4.82 2.26
N SER A 489 -21.08 -3.50 2.26
CA SER A 489 -22.05 -2.81 1.39
C SER A 489 -21.66 -2.79 -0.09
N SER A 490 -20.46 -3.26 -0.46
CA SER A 490 -20.07 -3.45 -1.86
C SER A 490 -20.89 -4.54 -2.54
N SER A 491 -21.30 -5.59 -1.80
CA SER A 491 -22.23 -6.61 -2.27
C SER A 491 -23.66 -6.06 -2.32
N LYS A 492 -24.32 -6.23 -3.48
CA LYS A 492 -25.72 -5.82 -3.68
C LYS A 492 -26.68 -6.48 -2.68
N GLU A 493 -26.44 -7.74 -2.36
CA GLU A 493 -27.26 -8.51 -1.41
C GLU A 493 -27.09 -7.98 0.01
N TYR A 494 -25.85 -7.82 0.48
CA TYR A 494 -25.57 -7.38 1.84
C TYR A 494 -25.95 -5.92 2.04
N ARG A 495 -25.84 -5.07 1.01
CA ARG A 495 -26.34 -3.69 1.03
C ARG A 495 -27.84 -3.61 1.34
N LYS A 496 -28.64 -4.55 0.86
CA LYS A 496 -30.07 -4.65 1.22
C LYS A 496 -30.21 -4.96 2.72
N LEU A 497 -29.58 -6.04 3.16
CA LEU A 497 -29.66 -6.52 4.55
C LEU A 497 -29.18 -5.46 5.57
N ILE A 498 -28.06 -4.81 5.28
CA ILE A 498 -27.46 -3.78 6.13
C ILE A 498 -28.30 -2.49 6.10
N GLY A 499 -28.74 -2.06 4.93
CA GLY A 499 -29.53 -0.83 4.80
C GLY A 499 -30.95 -0.93 5.37
N GLU A 500 -31.53 -2.13 5.44
CA GLU A 500 -32.84 -2.39 6.07
C GLU A 500 -32.74 -2.57 7.59
N ASN A 501 -31.52 -2.70 8.14
CA ASN A 501 -31.32 -2.72 9.59
C ASN A 501 -31.58 -1.31 10.17
N PRO A 502 -32.50 -1.16 11.13
CA PRO A 502 -32.94 0.15 11.63
C PRO A 502 -31.85 0.93 12.35
N ASP A 503 -30.79 0.26 12.79
CA ASP A 503 -29.77 0.83 13.68
C ASP A 503 -28.48 1.22 12.96
N VAL A 504 -28.19 0.64 11.79
CA VAL A 504 -26.90 0.85 11.11
C VAL A 504 -26.77 2.28 10.62
N ILE A 505 -27.75 2.76 9.85
CA ILE A 505 -27.72 4.11 9.28
C ILE A 505 -27.69 5.19 10.39
N PRO A 506 -28.56 5.15 11.42
CA PRO A 506 -28.45 6.09 12.54
C PRO A 506 -27.09 6.05 13.23
N ALA A 507 -26.50 4.87 13.48
CA ALA A 507 -25.19 4.76 14.11
C ALA A 507 -24.07 5.39 13.27
N LEU A 508 -24.12 5.23 11.93
CA LEU A 508 -23.19 5.90 11.02
C LEU A 508 -23.38 7.42 11.03
N VAL A 509 -24.63 7.91 11.02
CA VAL A 509 -24.93 9.35 11.07
C VAL A 509 -24.45 9.98 12.38
N GLU A 510 -24.63 9.31 13.52
CA GLU A 510 -24.08 9.77 14.79
C GLU A 510 -22.54 9.84 14.76
N MET A 511 -21.87 8.87 14.14
CA MET A 511 -20.42 8.86 14.03
C MET A 511 -19.87 10.02 13.16
N VAL A 512 -20.63 10.50 12.17
CA VAL A 512 -20.24 11.70 11.39
C VAL A 512 -20.24 12.97 12.25
N LYS A 513 -20.99 13.00 13.37
CA LYS A 513 -21.02 14.16 14.28
C LYS A 513 -19.78 14.25 15.19
N GLU A 514 -19.04 13.16 15.37
CA GLU A 514 -17.88 13.13 16.27
C GLU A 514 -16.71 13.95 15.76
N GLU A 515 -15.78 14.38 16.61
CA GLU A 515 -14.71 15.30 16.20
C GLU A 515 -13.63 14.66 15.30
N THR A 516 -13.53 13.33 15.27
CA THR A 516 -12.43 12.64 14.60
C THR A 516 -12.62 12.56 13.10
N THR A 517 -11.64 13.04 12.33
CA THR A 517 -11.68 12.98 10.86
C THR A 517 -11.79 11.55 10.33
N PHE A 518 -11.16 10.58 10.99
CA PHE A 518 -11.20 9.17 10.59
C PHE A 518 -12.60 8.55 10.73
N GLY A 519 -13.28 8.80 11.85
CA GLY A 519 -14.65 8.32 12.07
C GLY A 519 -15.62 8.90 11.05
N LYS A 520 -15.49 10.21 10.78
CA LYS A 520 -16.27 10.90 9.75
C LYS A 520 -16.08 10.27 8.37
N ASN A 521 -14.83 10.15 7.90
CA ASN A 521 -14.53 9.61 6.57
C ASN A 521 -15.12 8.20 6.39
N ASN A 522 -14.82 7.27 7.31
CA ASN A 522 -15.28 5.90 7.18
C ASN A 522 -16.83 5.81 7.21
N SER A 523 -17.47 6.65 8.02
CA SER A 523 -18.94 6.67 8.13
C SER A 523 -19.60 7.25 6.89
N VAL A 524 -19.08 8.35 6.36
CA VAL A 524 -19.56 8.97 5.11
C VAL A 524 -19.45 7.98 3.95
N VAL A 525 -18.32 7.28 3.83
CA VAL A 525 -18.11 6.30 2.76
C VAL A 525 -18.98 5.05 2.93
N ALA A 526 -19.24 4.61 4.17
CA ALA A 526 -20.20 3.55 4.45
C ALA A 526 -21.64 3.96 4.07
N ILE A 527 -22.06 5.19 4.40
CA ILE A 527 -23.37 5.74 3.99
C ILE A 527 -23.46 5.78 2.46
N PHE A 528 -22.41 6.24 1.78
CA PHE A 528 -22.35 6.26 0.31
C PHE A 528 -22.54 4.85 -0.28
N GLY A 529 -21.82 3.86 0.24
CA GLY A 529 -21.95 2.45 -0.16
C GLY A 529 -23.38 1.91 -0.01
N LEU A 530 -24.09 2.32 1.05
CA LEU A 530 -25.50 1.98 1.28
C LEU A 530 -26.46 2.69 0.32
N LEU A 531 -26.19 3.94 -0.06
CA LEU A 531 -27.02 4.74 -0.97
C LEU A 531 -27.00 4.25 -2.42
N LEU A 532 -26.05 3.38 -2.79
CA LEU A 532 -26.08 2.67 -4.07
C LEU A 532 -27.34 1.80 -4.26
N ARG A 533 -28.14 1.60 -3.21
CA ARG A 533 -29.51 1.08 -3.30
C ARG A 533 -30.50 2.22 -3.05
N ARG A 534 -31.27 2.59 -4.08
CA ARG A 534 -32.26 3.69 -4.05
C ARG A 534 -33.25 3.61 -2.87
N LYS A 535 -33.67 2.40 -2.46
CA LYS A 535 -34.57 2.22 -1.31
C LYS A 535 -33.99 2.69 0.03
N ASN A 536 -32.66 2.75 0.17
CA ASN A 536 -32.01 3.20 1.39
C ASN A 536 -32.02 4.73 1.51
N HIS A 537 -32.32 5.47 0.43
CA HIS A 537 -32.34 6.95 0.42
C HIS A 537 -33.30 7.49 1.47
N ALA A 538 -34.53 6.96 1.52
CA ALA A 538 -35.53 7.37 2.50
C ALA A 538 -35.05 7.15 3.95
N ILE A 539 -34.37 6.03 4.22
CA ILE A 539 -33.86 5.69 5.56
C ILE A 539 -32.74 6.65 5.98
N VAL A 540 -31.82 6.97 5.06
CA VAL A 540 -30.74 7.96 5.29
C VAL A 540 -31.30 9.37 5.52
N LEU A 541 -32.33 9.75 4.76
CA LEU A 541 -33.04 11.03 4.98
C LEU A 541 -33.74 11.06 6.35
N SER A 542 -34.47 10.01 6.70
CA SER A 542 -35.17 9.90 7.99
C SER A 542 -34.21 9.86 9.19
N ALA A 543 -32.98 9.36 9.01
CA ALA A 543 -31.95 9.37 10.04
C ALA A 543 -31.31 10.76 10.26
N GLY A 544 -31.72 11.79 9.51
CA GLY A 544 -31.19 13.14 9.68
C GLY A 544 -29.76 13.32 9.15
N ALA A 545 -29.35 12.53 8.14
CA ALA A 545 -28.00 12.61 7.58
C ALA A 545 -27.70 13.97 6.92
N VAL A 546 -28.69 14.60 6.28
CA VAL A 546 -28.47 15.82 5.48
C VAL A 546 -27.96 16.99 6.33
N PRO A 547 -28.59 17.40 7.44
CA PRO A 547 -28.06 18.47 8.29
C PRO A 547 -26.64 18.19 8.81
N VAL A 548 -26.35 16.93 9.16
CA VAL A 548 -25.03 16.52 9.67
C VAL A 548 -23.95 16.67 8.60
N LEU A 549 -24.23 16.24 7.37
CA LEU A 549 -23.31 16.35 6.25
C LEU A 549 -23.11 17.82 5.84
N VAL A 550 -24.18 18.63 5.82
CA VAL A 550 -24.07 20.07 5.52
C VAL A 550 -23.24 20.80 6.57
N ASN A 551 -23.43 20.50 7.86
CA ASN A 551 -22.56 21.02 8.92
C ASN A 551 -21.09 20.58 8.72
N THR A 552 -20.87 19.33 8.29
CA THR A 552 -19.52 18.82 8.00
C THR A 552 -18.85 19.59 6.85
N LEU A 553 -19.60 19.93 5.80
CA LEU A 553 -19.11 20.79 4.71
C LEU A 553 -18.73 22.19 5.20
N ALA A 554 -19.46 22.75 6.17
CA ALA A 554 -19.21 24.08 6.71
C ALA A 554 -18.00 24.12 7.68
N SER A 555 -17.81 23.06 8.47
CA SER A 555 -16.81 23.05 9.55
C SER A 555 -15.46 22.40 9.19
N SER A 556 -15.39 21.58 8.12
CA SER A 556 -14.21 20.77 7.82
C SER A 556 -13.24 21.47 6.87
N GLY A 557 -11.96 21.56 7.27
CA GLY A 557 -10.86 21.92 6.37
C GLY A 557 -10.29 20.72 5.58
N ASN A 558 -10.76 19.49 5.83
CA ASN A 558 -10.27 18.31 5.13
C ASN A 558 -10.95 18.15 3.77
N ALA A 559 -10.20 18.38 2.69
CA ALA A 559 -10.70 18.34 1.32
C ALA A 559 -11.33 16.97 0.93
N ASN A 560 -10.77 15.86 1.39
CA ASN A 560 -11.30 14.52 1.10
C ASN A 560 -12.66 14.34 1.78
N LEU A 561 -12.77 14.64 3.07
CA LEU A 561 -14.04 14.56 3.79
C LEU A 561 -15.14 15.43 3.14
N VAL A 562 -14.78 16.63 2.69
CA VAL A 562 -15.70 17.53 1.97
C VAL A 562 -16.14 16.88 0.66
N THR A 563 -15.21 16.37 -0.15
CA THR A 563 -15.54 15.68 -1.41
C THR A 563 -16.41 14.43 -1.17
N ASP A 564 -16.10 13.61 -0.17
CA ASP A 564 -16.86 12.39 0.16
C ASP A 564 -18.28 12.74 0.64
N SER A 565 -18.42 13.79 1.45
CA SER A 565 -19.71 14.28 1.94
C SER A 565 -20.57 14.84 0.80
N LEU A 566 -19.96 15.55 -0.15
CA LEU A 566 -20.63 16.01 -1.36
C LEU A 566 -21.16 14.84 -2.19
N ALA A 567 -20.40 13.73 -2.32
CA ALA A 567 -20.85 12.55 -3.05
C ALA A 567 -22.11 11.92 -2.44
N VAL A 568 -22.19 11.85 -1.10
CA VAL A 568 -23.40 11.40 -0.39
C VAL A 568 -24.57 12.34 -0.65
N LEU A 569 -24.34 13.65 -0.59
CA LEU A 569 -25.38 14.66 -0.82
C LEU A 569 -25.88 14.66 -2.28
N VAL A 570 -25.02 14.41 -3.27
CA VAL A 570 -25.43 14.20 -4.67
C VAL A 570 -26.44 13.06 -4.75
N ALA A 571 -26.11 11.90 -4.18
CA ALA A 571 -26.98 10.72 -4.24
C ALA A 571 -28.34 10.97 -3.60
N LEU A 572 -28.39 11.73 -2.49
CA LEU A 572 -29.65 12.10 -1.83
C LEU A 572 -30.44 13.14 -2.65
N ALA A 573 -29.76 14.13 -3.22
CA ALA A 573 -30.37 15.22 -3.99
C ALA A 573 -31.07 14.75 -5.28
N GLU A 574 -30.74 13.56 -5.78
CA GLU A 574 -31.45 12.94 -6.93
C GLU A 574 -32.94 12.66 -6.64
N SER A 575 -33.33 12.56 -5.37
CA SER A 575 -34.74 12.45 -4.95
C SER A 575 -35.35 13.83 -4.64
N VAL A 576 -36.66 13.96 -4.84
CA VAL A 576 -37.39 15.20 -4.51
C VAL A 576 -37.31 15.48 -3.02
N GLU A 577 -37.52 14.46 -2.19
CA GLU A 577 -37.46 14.54 -0.74
C GLU A 577 -36.06 14.95 -0.25
N GLY A 578 -35.01 14.41 -0.87
CA GLY A 578 -33.64 14.76 -0.57
C GLY A 578 -33.30 16.19 -0.99
N ALA A 579 -33.73 16.63 -2.17
CA ALA A 579 -33.55 18.02 -2.62
C ALA A 579 -34.19 19.03 -1.63
N TYR A 580 -35.42 18.78 -1.19
CA TYR A 580 -36.06 19.60 -0.15
C TYR A 580 -35.36 19.50 1.21
N ALA A 581 -34.81 18.34 1.57
CA ALA A 581 -34.02 18.20 2.79
C ALA A 581 -32.73 19.04 2.75
N LEU A 582 -32.05 19.09 1.60
CA LEU A 582 -30.87 19.93 1.40
C LEU A 582 -31.21 21.43 1.52
N LEU A 583 -32.33 21.87 0.95
CA LEU A 583 -32.78 23.26 1.08
C LEU A 583 -33.10 23.63 2.52
N ARG A 584 -33.80 22.77 3.26
CA ARG A 584 -34.09 22.97 4.69
C ARG A 584 -32.84 23.03 5.56
N ALA A 585 -31.75 22.41 5.10
CA ALA A 585 -30.46 22.43 5.78
C ALA A 585 -29.55 23.59 5.29
N GLU A 586 -30.07 24.55 4.51
CA GLU A 586 -29.32 25.70 3.99
C GLU A 586 -28.09 25.31 3.14
N ALA A 587 -28.16 24.16 2.45
CA ALA A 587 -27.03 23.66 1.66
C ALA A 587 -26.72 24.52 0.42
N LEU A 588 -27.71 25.25 -0.11
CA LEU A 588 -27.59 25.98 -1.39
C LEU A 588 -26.44 27.01 -1.41
N PRO A 589 -26.43 28.03 -0.53
CA PRO A 589 -25.34 29.02 -0.51
C PRO A 589 -23.98 28.38 -0.18
N LEU A 590 -23.97 27.37 0.68
CA LEU A 590 -22.74 26.67 1.06
C LEU A 590 -22.12 25.91 -0.14
N VAL A 591 -22.94 25.15 -0.88
CA VAL A 591 -22.48 24.40 -2.06
C VAL A 591 -22.05 25.34 -3.18
N ALA A 592 -22.74 26.46 -3.39
CA ALA A 592 -22.35 27.49 -4.35
C ALA A 592 -20.97 28.11 -3.99
N LYS A 593 -20.73 28.37 -2.71
CA LYS A 593 -19.42 28.84 -2.19
C LYS A 593 -18.32 27.79 -2.33
N ILE A 594 -18.62 26.52 -2.05
CA ILE A 594 -17.65 25.41 -2.21
C ILE A 594 -17.27 25.24 -3.67
N LEU A 595 -18.21 25.33 -4.61
CA LEU A 595 -17.91 25.26 -6.05
C LEU A 595 -16.84 26.27 -6.48
N GLN A 596 -16.85 27.48 -5.89
CA GLN A 596 -15.88 28.55 -6.18
C GLN A 596 -14.51 28.31 -5.55
N SER A 597 -14.46 27.68 -4.37
CA SER A 597 -13.24 27.51 -3.57
C SER A 597 -12.61 26.12 -3.68
N ALA A 598 -13.34 25.12 -4.20
CA ALA A 598 -12.89 23.75 -4.30
C ALA A 598 -11.70 23.61 -5.25
N THR A 599 -10.64 22.95 -4.77
CA THR A 599 -9.45 22.63 -5.57
C THR A 599 -9.57 21.27 -6.26
N SER A 600 -10.40 20.36 -5.75
CA SER A 600 -10.58 19.02 -6.32
C SER A 600 -11.58 19.05 -7.49
N ARG A 601 -11.22 18.37 -8.60
CA ARG A 601 -12.10 18.21 -9.77
C ARG A 601 -13.42 17.55 -9.39
N SER A 602 -13.36 16.46 -8.60
CA SER A 602 -14.53 15.74 -8.10
C SER A 602 -15.40 16.61 -7.19
N GLY A 603 -14.80 17.43 -6.32
CA GLY A 603 -15.55 18.35 -5.47
C GLY A 603 -16.36 19.36 -6.28
N LYS A 604 -15.75 19.98 -7.30
CA LYS A 604 -16.46 20.90 -8.21
C LYS A 604 -17.60 20.19 -8.97
N GLU A 605 -17.33 18.99 -9.47
CA GLU A 605 -18.31 18.17 -10.18
C GLU A 605 -19.53 17.81 -9.31
N TYR A 606 -19.29 17.40 -8.06
CA TYR A 606 -20.36 17.09 -7.12
C TYR A 606 -21.17 18.33 -6.73
N CYS A 607 -20.52 19.48 -6.54
CA CYS A 607 -21.24 20.73 -6.31
C CYS A 607 -22.16 21.07 -7.48
N ALA A 608 -21.66 21.04 -8.72
CA ALA A 608 -22.47 21.29 -9.91
C ALA A 608 -23.64 20.29 -10.02
N SER A 609 -23.41 19.02 -9.64
CA SER A 609 -24.45 17.98 -9.64
C SER A 609 -25.53 18.23 -8.59
N ILE A 610 -25.17 18.66 -7.37
CA ILE A 610 -26.13 19.04 -6.33
C ILE A 610 -26.97 20.23 -6.78
N LEU A 611 -26.32 21.31 -7.25
CA LEU A 611 -27.01 22.52 -7.70
C LEU A 611 -27.99 22.22 -8.84
N LEU A 612 -27.57 21.41 -9.81
CA LEU A 612 -28.46 20.93 -10.88
C LEU A 612 -29.64 20.12 -10.32
N ALA A 613 -29.40 19.20 -9.39
CA ALA A 613 -30.45 18.40 -8.80
C ALA A 613 -31.47 19.26 -8.03
N LEU A 614 -31.01 20.28 -7.30
CA LEU A 614 -31.89 21.23 -6.61
C LEU A 614 -32.75 22.03 -7.61
N CYS A 615 -32.16 22.54 -8.69
CA CYS A 615 -32.93 23.22 -9.74
C CYS A 615 -33.99 22.33 -10.39
N VAL A 616 -33.66 21.06 -10.67
CA VAL A 616 -34.56 20.12 -11.34
C VAL A 616 -35.68 19.65 -10.42
N ASN A 617 -35.37 19.31 -9.16
CA ASN A 617 -36.32 18.69 -8.25
C ASN A 617 -37.17 19.69 -7.46
N VAL A 618 -36.69 20.93 -7.26
CA VAL A 618 -37.44 21.98 -6.52
C VAL A 618 -37.99 23.04 -7.47
N GLY A 619 -37.26 23.37 -8.54
CA GLY A 619 -37.74 24.24 -9.61
C GLY A 619 -37.30 25.70 -9.49
N ALA A 620 -38.17 26.58 -9.98
CA ALA A 620 -37.89 27.98 -10.29
C ALA A 620 -37.35 28.81 -9.12
N GLU A 621 -37.73 28.51 -7.88
CA GLU A 621 -37.29 29.24 -6.69
C GLU A 621 -35.77 29.15 -6.50
N VAL A 622 -35.21 27.93 -6.60
CA VAL A 622 -33.77 27.68 -6.48
C VAL A 622 -33.02 28.26 -7.68
N THR A 623 -33.55 28.02 -8.89
CA THR A 623 -32.94 28.53 -10.12
C THR A 623 -32.86 30.05 -10.10
N GLY A 624 -33.88 30.73 -9.57
CA GLY A 624 -33.90 32.18 -9.43
C GLY A 624 -32.91 32.74 -8.41
N VAL A 625 -32.55 31.98 -7.37
CA VAL A 625 -31.46 32.34 -6.45
C VAL A 625 -30.11 32.19 -7.15
N LEU A 626 -29.86 31.05 -7.79
CA LEU A 626 -28.60 30.79 -8.50
C LEU A 626 -28.37 31.74 -9.69
N ALA A 627 -29.43 32.13 -10.41
CA ALA A 627 -29.34 33.10 -11.50
C ALA A 627 -28.90 34.50 -11.05
N LYS A 628 -29.10 34.85 -9.77
CA LYS A 628 -28.64 36.11 -9.18
C LYS A 628 -27.21 36.00 -8.64
N GLU A 629 -26.69 34.80 -8.45
CA GLU A 629 -25.38 34.56 -7.84
C GLU A 629 -24.28 34.57 -8.90
N ALA A 630 -23.79 35.77 -9.22
CA ALA A 630 -22.84 36.01 -10.31
C ALA A 630 -21.54 35.19 -10.24
N SER A 631 -21.15 34.74 -9.05
CA SER A 631 -19.91 33.99 -8.82
C SER A 631 -19.96 32.51 -9.19
N VAL A 632 -21.16 31.94 -9.41
CA VAL A 632 -21.31 30.53 -9.81
C VAL A 632 -20.88 30.30 -11.26
N MET A 633 -21.23 31.23 -12.16
CA MET A 633 -21.03 31.08 -13.61
C MET A 633 -19.56 30.87 -14.03
N PRO A 634 -18.57 31.64 -13.55
CA PRO A 634 -17.16 31.39 -13.87
C PRO A 634 -16.69 29.97 -13.52
N SER A 635 -17.14 29.43 -12.39
CA SER A 635 -16.78 28.07 -11.95
C SER A 635 -17.40 26.99 -12.84
N LEU A 636 -18.63 27.21 -13.32
CA LEU A 636 -19.28 26.32 -14.29
C LEU A 636 -18.60 26.35 -15.66
N TYR A 637 -18.16 27.52 -16.13
CA TYR A 637 -17.39 27.61 -17.37
C TYR A 637 -16.03 26.91 -17.27
N SER A 638 -15.31 27.05 -16.15
CA SER A 638 -14.07 26.28 -15.91
C SER A 638 -14.33 24.76 -15.90
N LEU A 639 -15.47 24.30 -15.38
CA LEU A 639 -15.82 22.87 -15.46
C LEU A 639 -16.08 22.38 -16.89
N LEU A 640 -16.46 23.25 -17.84
CA LEU A 640 -16.59 22.87 -19.24
C LEU A 640 -15.24 22.67 -19.92
N THR A 641 -14.20 23.41 -19.51
CA THR A 641 -12.85 23.35 -20.11
C THR A 641 -11.93 22.36 -19.41
N ASP A 642 -11.98 22.30 -18.07
CA ASP A 642 -10.99 21.62 -17.23
C ASP A 642 -11.56 20.38 -16.51
N GLY A 643 -12.87 20.16 -16.63
CA GLY A 643 -13.59 19.08 -15.94
C GLY A 643 -13.52 17.72 -16.64
N THR A 644 -13.99 16.68 -15.95
CA THR A 644 -14.26 15.37 -16.58
C THR A 644 -15.40 15.51 -17.60
N PRO A 645 -15.57 14.58 -18.56
CA PRO A 645 -16.73 14.60 -19.45
C PRO A 645 -18.07 14.62 -18.72
N HIS A 646 -18.15 14.00 -17.53
CA HIS A 646 -19.34 14.02 -16.69
C HIS A 646 -19.53 15.40 -16.02
N ALA A 647 -18.47 15.99 -15.48
CA ALA A 647 -18.51 17.34 -14.92
C ALA A 647 -18.93 18.38 -15.97
N ALA A 648 -18.35 18.33 -17.17
CA ALA A 648 -18.72 19.21 -18.27
C ALA A 648 -20.20 19.06 -18.67
N LYS A 649 -20.71 17.82 -18.69
CA LYS A 649 -22.13 17.55 -18.96
C LYS A 649 -23.04 18.14 -17.87
N LYS A 650 -22.69 17.97 -16.59
CA LYS A 650 -23.46 18.52 -15.46
C LYS A 650 -23.42 20.05 -15.43
N ALA A 651 -22.24 20.63 -15.64
CA ALA A 651 -22.07 22.08 -15.72
C ALA A 651 -22.88 22.69 -16.87
N ARG A 652 -22.84 22.07 -18.06
CA ARG A 652 -23.64 22.51 -19.22
C ARG A 652 -25.14 22.47 -18.93
N ALA A 653 -25.62 21.39 -18.34
CA ALA A 653 -27.03 21.27 -17.97
C ALA A 653 -27.45 22.35 -16.97
N LEU A 654 -26.62 22.63 -15.96
CA LEU A 654 -26.89 23.67 -14.98
C LEU A 654 -26.87 25.08 -15.60
N ILE A 655 -25.90 25.37 -16.47
CA ILE A 655 -25.83 26.64 -17.22
C ILE A 655 -27.12 26.84 -18.03
N ASN A 656 -27.56 25.82 -18.77
CA ASN A 656 -28.79 25.93 -19.57
C ASN A 656 -30.01 26.22 -18.70
N VAL A 657 -30.15 25.54 -17.55
CA VAL A 657 -31.28 25.78 -16.63
C VAL A 657 -31.28 27.21 -16.07
N ILE A 658 -30.10 27.76 -15.75
CA ILE A 658 -29.96 29.14 -15.25
C ILE A 658 -30.27 30.17 -16.36
N LEU A 659 -29.77 29.95 -17.58
CA LEU A 659 -29.99 30.83 -18.73
C LEU A 659 -31.45 30.81 -19.18
N GLU A 660 -32.06 29.64 -19.31
CA GLU A 660 -33.49 29.50 -19.67
C GLU A 660 -34.40 30.23 -18.67
N PHE A 661 -34.07 30.19 -17.38
CA PHE A 661 -34.81 30.92 -16.35
C PHE A 661 -34.65 32.44 -16.51
N SER A 662 -33.44 32.90 -16.83
CA SER A 662 -33.16 34.31 -17.07
C SER A 662 -33.92 34.83 -18.29
N ASP A 663 -33.90 34.08 -19.40
CA ASP A 663 -34.60 34.42 -20.65
C ASP A 663 -36.13 34.48 -20.47
N LYS A 664 -36.71 33.52 -19.74
CA LYS A 664 -38.14 33.52 -19.38
C LYS A 664 -38.55 34.72 -18.53
N ARG A 665 -37.61 35.23 -17.71
CA ARG A 665 -37.84 36.43 -16.89
C ARG A 665 -37.79 37.71 -17.73
N PHE A 666 -36.90 37.79 -18.72
CA PHE A 666 -36.84 38.94 -19.66
C PHE A 666 -38.01 38.97 -20.65
N SER A 667 -38.55 37.80 -21.03
CA SER A 667 -39.68 37.67 -21.96
C SER A 667 -41.06 37.80 -21.30
N GLY A 668 -41.15 38.11 -19.99
CA GLY A 668 -42.39 38.49 -19.32
C GLY A 668 -43.43 37.37 -19.14
N THR A 669 -43.06 36.10 -19.33
CA THR A 669 -44.05 35.00 -19.46
C THR A 669 -44.35 34.23 -18.17
N VAL A 670 -44.01 34.76 -16.97
CA VAL A 670 -44.43 34.16 -15.68
C VAL A 670 -45.47 35.06 -15.02
N GLY A 671 -46.72 34.88 -15.43
CA GLY A 671 -47.90 35.38 -14.75
C GLY A 671 -48.14 34.63 -13.44
N SER A 672 -48.32 35.41 -12.37
CA SER A 672 -48.95 35.10 -11.09
C SER A 672 -49.54 33.69 -10.91
N SER A 673 -48.92 32.85 -10.06
CA SER A 673 -49.61 31.91 -9.17
C SER A 673 -48.61 31.00 -8.43
N VAL A 674 -47.87 31.54 -7.45
CA VAL A 674 -47.28 30.68 -6.40
C VAL A 674 -47.51 31.33 -5.04
N SER A 675 -48.15 30.56 -4.18
CA SER A 675 -48.77 30.91 -2.92
C SER A 675 -47.80 31.54 -1.91
N ARG A 676 -48.14 32.75 -1.46
CA ARG A 676 -47.40 33.62 -0.56
C ARG A 676 -47.36 33.15 0.92
N GLN A 677 -47.39 31.85 1.20
CA GLN A 677 -47.60 31.32 2.57
C GLN A 677 -46.53 30.33 3.09
N ARG A 678 -45.34 30.23 2.48
CA ARG A 678 -44.22 29.43 3.06
C ARG A 678 -42.85 30.13 3.13
N LEU A 679 -42.81 31.44 2.84
CA LEU A 679 -41.60 32.26 2.82
C LEU A 679 -41.39 32.98 4.16
N VAL A 680 -40.76 32.33 5.14
CA VAL A 680 -40.22 33.03 6.32
C VAL A 680 -38.75 32.69 6.61
N ASN A 681 -38.16 31.63 6.03
CA ASN A 681 -36.79 31.19 6.41
C ASN A 681 -35.78 31.11 5.25
N LEU A 682 -35.88 31.98 4.25
CA LEU A 682 -34.91 32.08 3.15
C LEU A 682 -34.50 33.54 2.97
N ASN A 683 -33.63 34.03 3.87
CA ASN A 683 -32.86 35.27 3.72
C ASN A 683 -31.51 35.09 4.39
#